data_AF-A0A2A7MRL8-F1
#
_entry.id   AF-A0A2A7MRL8-F1
#
_cell.length_a   1.000
_cell.length_b   1.000
_cell.length_c   1.000
_cell.angle_alpha   90.00
_cell.angle_beta   90.00
_cell.angle_gamma   90.00
#
_symmetry.space_group_name_H-M   'P 1'
#
loop_
_entity.id
_entity.type
_entity.pdbx_description
1 polymer ?
#
loop_
_entity_poly.entity_id
_entity_poly.type
_entity_poly.pdbx_seq_one_letter_code
_entity_poly.pdbx_strand_id
1 'polypeptide(L)'
;MTQKHPVLLVIDEFGKNLEYFAGSGADGDPFLLQELAEMTQGADAVRLVIITMQHLSFDEYVQGSSTARRREWSKVQGRFQDISYTEAPAQSRRLISSALQQDEHLQRAAKKWVIAHRQTFDAQGLRDIAEDAASAIPLHPLALAVLPDLCSRYGQNERTLFSFLTGTEPSALPQYLARTRWDSKSPVPMASLDLLFDYFLESSSSMIGVADSASRWIEIETRIRDAAGLTNGQLKVLKAIGLLNLVSSGGRIRASRPLLELALAADPDCVEDVDVVLASLVDAGLVTYRAFSDEFRIWQGSDYNLRKAIENARETYANSELVDLLREATNLEPLVAGRHSQRTGVLRVFARQFLGQDWDEVDDLDPSWDGIVYYATYSTLNAELAPRPADGRPAIYVVPRELSKVREAAVDAAALKSALKSAEVEGADWVARSELIERASGAQQRLLSAISSSWNNDAGWYVAGAKDSLDPHQGLSAILSDVADEAYPYTPHIANEMISRRELTSQGAKARRFLTDALLASQAIEAFGIKGYGPERAMYEAIFRKTGLHRIADDGTWKLHRPTDPSWKPLWAQLNSDIDHSVGSRLNLGELASRLTRPPYGIKDGIVPLLLITAIVARSDEVALYEHGSLVLSIDDAVAERLTKNLGHFAIKNTQTRAGTRLAVVQSLVRRLGITKPKGEFPTFLNVATALYRELRTLPPYAQRTRRELSTEALAVREAFHHATEPDTLLFETLPAVFGLAPFKGRGRPDPGTADRFADQLAGAITELRETYPRLLRFIQEQLAQATASGGRLSDLRHALTADATRLEGHVLEPRLKAFVGALVRPLDDQPWLENVAMVVCEGQAPRVWTDDIAGRFPMRVSELGGALRRTSALLHDRLAANIKQSYSASRMTLTRPDGSESIELLVLTEAEKSAIDPHFERLVDTLMDSGLSRSAACRMLMARLATELESASLPTDEHGFGREDQRYG
;
A
#
# COMPACT_ATOMS: atom_id res chain seq x y z
N MET A 1 0.07 -35.89 35.44
CA MET A 1 0.87 -37.13 35.35
C MET A 1 2.00 -37.16 36.39
N THR A 2 2.83 -36.12 36.45
CA THR A 2 3.99 -35.99 37.35
C THR A 2 3.69 -36.12 38.85
N GLN A 3 2.47 -35.79 39.30
CA GLN A 3 2.03 -36.01 40.69
C GLN A 3 1.86 -37.49 41.08
N LYS A 4 1.69 -38.39 40.10
CA LYS A 4 1.46 -39.83 40.35
C LYS A 4 2.66 -40.70 39.97
N HIS A 5 3.42 -40.32 38.93
CA HIS A 5 4.58 -41.06 38.44
C HIS A 5 5.67 -40.13 37.91
N PRO A 6 6.96 -40.53 37.97
CA PRO A 6 8.02 -39.86 37.23
C PRO A 6 7.75 -39.90 35.72
N VAL A 7 8.02 -38.80 35.03
CA VAL A 7 7.81 -38.66 33.58
C VAL A 7 9.15 -38.35 32.91
N LEU A 8 9.48 -39.08 31.85
CA LEU A 8 10.57 -38.76 30.93
C LEU A 8 9.94 -38.26 29.63
N LEU A 9 10.21 -37.01 29.26
CA LEU A 9 9.77 -36.39 28.03
C LEU A 9 10.96 -36.32 27.07
N VAL A 10 10.95 -37.14 26.02
CA VAL A 10 11.96 -37.12 24.96
C VAL A 10 11.36 -36.46 23.73
N ILE A 11 12.02 -35.44 23.22
CA ILE A 11 11.61 -34.70 22.02
C ILE A 11 12.70 -34.87 20.98
N ASP A 12 12.40 -35.66 19.96
CA ASP A 12 13.27 -35.88 18.80
C ASP A 12 13.02 -34.80 17.72
N GLU A 13 14.00 -34.57 16.85
CA GLU A 13 14.01 -33.52 15.83
C GLU A 13 13.64 -32.12 16.37
N PHE A 14 14.07 -31.82 17.58
CA PHE A 14 13.73 -30.56 18.25
C PHE A 14 14.16 -29.34 17.42
N GLY A 15 15.23 -29.47 16.64
CA GLY A 15 15.70 -28.46 15.68
C GLY A 15 14.63 -27.93 14.72
N LYS A 16 13.64 -28.73 14.28
CA LYS A 16 12.53 -28.25 13.42
C LYS A 16 11.63 -27.25 14.13
N ASN A 17 11.42 -27.45 15.44
CA ASN A 17 10.68 -26.49 16.27
C ASN A 17 11.47 -25.18 16.40
N LEU A 18 12.81 -25.26 16.41
CA LEU A 18 13.71 -24.11 16.47
C LEU A 18 13.76 -23.34 15.16
N GLU A 19 13.83 -24.04 14.03
CA GLU A 19 13.74 -23.44 12.69
C GLU A 19 12.39 -22.75 12.48
N TYR A 20 11.30 -23.40 12.92
CA TYR A 20 9.97 -22.80 12.88
C TYR A 20 9.90 -21.53 13.75
N PHE A 21 10.46 -21.56 14.96
CA PHE A 21 10.57 -20.39 15.83
C PHE A 21 11.41 -19.27 15.19
N ALA A 22 12.53 -19.61 14.56
CA ALA A 22 13.40 -18.66 13.88
C ALA A 22 12.73 -18.00 12.67
N GLY A 23 11.92 -18.75 11.91
CA GLY A 23 11.22 -18.29 10.70
C GLY A 23 9.88 -17.58 10.93
N SER A 24 9.17 -17.87 12.03
CA SER A 24 7.74 -17.51 12.19
C SER A 24 7.46 -16.12 12.78
N GLY A 25 8.43 -15.20 12.79
CA GLY A 25 8.17 -13.85 13.32
C GLY A 25 7.70 -13.88 14.79
N ALA A 26 6.68 -13.10 15.15
CA ALA A 26 6.26 -12.87 16.54
C ALA A 26 5.38 -14.00 17.16
N ASP A 27 5.03 -15.04 16.40
CA ASP A 27 4.13 -16.11 16.86
C ASP A 27 4.84 -17.26 17.60
N GLY A 28 6.18 -17.32 17.53
CA GLY A 28 6.97 -18.25 18.31
C GLY A 28 7.25 -17.71 19.71
N ASP A 29 6.82 -18.42 20.75
CA ASP A 29 7.11 -18.09 22.16
C ASP A 29 7.91 -19.22 22.82
N PRO A 30 9.15 -18.98 23.25
CA PRO A 30 9.98 -20.00 23.92
C PRO A 30 9.56 -20.22 25.38
N PHE A 31 8.61 -19.43 25.92
CA PHE A 31 8.22 -19.43 27.32
C PHE A 31 7.75 -20.79 27.82
N LEU A 32 7.07 -21.59 27.00
CA LEU A 32 6.64 -22.93 27.39
C LEU A 32 7.83 -23.85 27.76
N LEU A 33 8.93 -23.76 27.01
CA LEU A 33 10.15 -24.51 27.33
C LEU A 33 10.79 -24.01 28.61
N GLN A 34 10.71 -22.71 28.87
CA GLN A 34 11.17 -22.11 30.12
C GLN A 34 10.35 -22.62 31.31
N GLU A 35 9.02 -22.59 31.24
CA GLU A 35 8.15 -23.10 32.31
C GLU A 35 8.42 -24.58 32.58
N LEU A 36 8.54 -25.40 31.52
CA LEU A 36 8.87 -26.81 31.66
C LEU A 36 10.24 -27.03 32.31
N ALA A 37 11.25 -26.23 31.97
CA ALA A 37 12.57 -26.31 32.60
C ALA A 37 12.57 -25.83 34.07
N GLU A 38 11.78 -24.81 34.40
CA GLU A 38 11.62 -24.32 35.78
C GLU A 38 10.94 -25.36 36.67
N MET A 39 9.96 -26.07 36.12
CA MET A 39 9.25 -27.14 36.84
C MET A 39 10.18 -28.30 37.26
N THR A 40 11.30 -28.53 36.58
CA THR A 40 12.25 -29.60 36.91
C THR A 40 13.34 -29.17 37.90
N GLN A 41 13.36 -27.91 38.33
CA GLN A 41 14.41 -27.34 39.20
C GLN A 41 13.88 -26.94 40.59
N GLY A 42 14.75 -26.99 41.60
CA GLY A 42 14.45 -26.54 42.97
C GLY A 42 13.93 -27.62 43.93
N ALA A 43 13.60 -27.21 45.16
CA ALA A 43 13.18 -28.12 46.23
C ALA A 43 11.79 -28.75 46.00
N ASP A 44 10.94 -28.07 45.24
CA ASP A 44 9.59 -28.51 44.87
C ASP A 44 9.52 -29.04 43.42
N ALA A 45 10.68 -29.41 42.83
CA ALA A 45 10.76 -29.90 41.46
C ALA A 45 9.81 -31.08 41.23
N VAL A 46 9.03 -31.01 40.15
CA VAL A 46 8.23 -32.15 39.73
C VAL A 46 9.13 -33.25 39.18
N ARG A 47 8.69 -34.51 39.32
CA ARG A 47 9.41 -35.69 38.82
C ARG A 47 9.32 -35.77 37.29
N LEU A 48 9.95 -34.84 36.59
CA LEU A 48 9.98 -34.69 35.15
C LEU A 48 11.44 -34.56 34.69
N VAL A 49 11.83 -35.36 33.71
CA VAL A 49 13.11 -35.24 33.00
C VAL A 49 12.81 -34.93 31.55
N ILE A 50 13.49 -33.94 30.97
CA ILE A 50 13.28 -33.51 29.59
C ILE A 50 14.59 -33.72 28.82
N ILE A 51 14.51 -34.41 27.68
CA ILE A 51 15.63 -34.64 26.77
C ILE A 51 15.21 -34.17 25.38
N THR A 52 15.97 -33.26 24.79
CA THR A 52 15.77 -32.76 23.43
C THR A 52 16.92 -33.23 22.53
N MET A 53 16.61 -33.68 21.32
CA MET A 53 17.61 -34.13 20.32
C MET A 53 17.54 -33.26 19.07
N GLN A 54 18.70 -32.83 18.56
CA GLN A 54 18.81 -31.86 17.45
C GLN A 54 20.19 -31.95 16.77
N HIS A 55 20.32 -31.43 15.54
CA HIS A 55 21.54 -31.57 14.72
C HIS A 55 22.55 -30.43 14.88
N LEU A 56 22.07 -29.20 15.11
CA LEU A 56 22.91 -28.04 15.37
C LEU A 56 22.79 -27.62 16.84
N SER A 57 23.73 -26.81 17.30
CA SER A 57 23.62 -26.19 18.62
C SER A 57 22.38 -25.28 18.69
N PHE A 58 21.88 -25.05 19.91
CA PHE A 58 20.73 -24.17 20.16
C PHE A 58 20.90 -22.78 19.52
N ASP A 59 22.13 -22.26 19.46
CA ASP A 59 22.47 -20.94 18.92
C ASP A 59 22.51 -20.89 17.39
N GLU A 60 22.90 -21.99 16.74
CA GLU A 60 23.06 -22.08 15.28
C GLU A 60 21.72 -22.03 14.55
N TYR A 61 20.66 -22.60 15.12
CA TYR A 61 19.30 -22.51 14.59
C TYR A 61 18.72 -21.08 14.64
N VAL A 62 19.33 -20.17 15.41
CA VAL A 62 18.84 -18.80 15.66
C VAL A 62 19.82 -17.75 15.09
N GLN A 63 20.81 -18.17 14.29
CA GLN A 63 21.76 -17.27 13.60
C GLN A 63 21.10 -16.36 12.57
N GLY A 64 19.94 -16.71 12.01
CA GLY A 64 19.16 -15.81 11.14
C GLY A 64 18.28 -14.80 11.90
N SER A 65 18.19 -14.91 13.23
CA SER A 65 17.21 -14.19 14.05
C SER A 65 17.78 -12.94 14.73
N SER A 66 16.90 -12.02 15.14
CA SER A 66 17.29 -10.79 15.84
C SER A 66 18.03 -11.06 17.15
N THR A 67 18.91 -10.14 17.55
CA THR A 67 19.70 -10.23 18.78
C THR A 67 18.84 -10.32 20.05
N ALA A 68 17.63 -9.73 20.04
CA ALA A 68 16.67 -9.87 21.13
C ALA A 68 16.13 -11.30 21.27
N ARG A 69 15.79 -11.96 20.16
CA ARG A 69 15.41 -13.38 20.18
C ARG A 69 16.56 -14.25 20.60
N ARG A 70 17.78 -14.01 20.11
CA ARG A 70 18.95 -14.74 20.59
C ARG A 70 19.15 -14.61 22.10
N ARG A 71 18.87 -13.43 22.68
CA ARG A 71 18.94 -13.24 24.14
C ARG A 71 17.83 -13.94 24.91
N GLU A 72 16.58 -13.83 24.46
CA GLU A 72 15.46 -14.56 25.07
C GLU A 72 15.67 -16.07 24.99
N TRP A 73 16.18 -16.51 23.86
CA TRP A 73 16.51 -17.90 23.59
C TRP A 73 17.71 -18.39 24.40
N SER A 74 18.76 -17.58 24.55
CA SER A 74 19.91 -17.87 25.41
C SER A 74 19.53 -18.01 26.89
N LYS A 75 18.48 -17.31 27.36
CA LYS A 75 17.93 -17.53 28.72
C LYS A 75 17.28 -18.90 28.87
N VAL A 76 16.60 -19.39 27.83
CA VAL A 76 15.99 -20.73 27.83
C VAL A 76 17.09 -21.78 27.70
N GLN A 77 18.01 -21.62 26.76
CA GLN A 77 19.20 -22.49 26.60
C GLN A 77 19.97 -22.61 27.91
N GLY A 78 20.20 -21.53 28.65
CA GLY A 78 20.90 -21.56 29.94
C GLY A 78 20.24 -22.43 31.03
N ARG A 79 19.00 -22.90 30.81
CA ARG A 79 18.27 -23.83 31.70
C ARG A 79 18.36 -25.28 31.24
N PHE A 80 18.84 -25.51 30.02
CA PHE A 80 19.18 -26.82 29.50
C PHE A 80 20.69 -27.03 29.59
N GLN A 81 21.09 -28.27 29.79
CA GLN A 81 22.49 -28.64 29.66
C GLN A 81 22.74 -29.10 28.23
N ASP A 82 23.47 -28.29 27.47
CA ASP A 82 23.94 -28.69 26.15
C ASP A 82 25.01 -29.77 26.31
N ILE A 83 24.67 -30.97 25.86
CA ILE A 83 25.62 -32.08 25.74
C ILE A 83 25.93 -32.21 24.27
N SER A 84 27.00 -31.55 23.83
CA SER A 84 27.49 -31.69 22.47
C SER A 84 27.90 -33.14 22.23
N TYR A 85 27.18 -33.82 21.33
CA TYR A 85 27.63 -35.09 20.79
C TYR A 85 28.66 -34.81 19.70
N THR A 86 29.88 -34.49 20.13
CA THR A 86 31.03 -34.47 19.23
C THR A 86 31.58 -35.88 19.14
N GLU A 87 31.38 -36.54 18.01
CA GLU A 87 32.09 -37.79 17.71
C GLU A 87 33.58 -37.49 17.69
N ALA A 88 34.28 -37.82 18.78
CA ALA A 88 35.72 -37.72 18.79
C ALA A 88 36.27 -38.77 17.82
N PRO A 89 37.28 -38.47 16.99
CA PRO A 89 37.88 -39.48 16.11
C PRO A 89 38.32 -40.75 16.84
N ALA A 90 38.71 -40.64 18.13
CA ALA A 90 39.02 -41.79 18.99
C ALA A 90 37.80 -42.70 19.28
N GLN A 91 36.61 -42.14 19.41
CA GLN A 91 35.37 -42.93 19.59
C GLN A 91 35.01 -43.68 18.31
N SER A 92 35.09 -43.03 17.14
CA SER A 92 34.86 -43.67 15.84
C SER A 92 35.89 -44.79 15.59
N ARG A 93 37.16 -44.60 15.95
CA ARG A 93 38.18 -45.67 15.90
C ARG A 93 37.84 -46.86 16.79
N ARG A 94 37.39 -46.61 18.02
CA ARG A 94 36.94 -47.68 18.93
C ARG A 94 35.72 -48.41 18.40
N LEU A 95 34.77 -47.69 17.78
CA LEU A 95 33.62 -48.28 17.11
C LEU A 95 34.06 -49.18 15.95
N ILE A 96 34.96 -48.70 15.08
CA ILE A 96 35.57 -49.50 14.00
C ILE A 96 36.21 -50.76 14.57
N SER A 97 37.03 -50.63 15.62
CA SER A 97 37.70 -51.78 16.23
C SER A 97 36.73 -52.79 16.86
N SER A 98 35.60 -52.32 17.39
CA SER A 98 34.56 -53.16 18.00
C SER A 98 33.70 -53.88 16.96
N ALA A 99 33.60 -53.32 15.74
CA ALA A 99 32.89 -53.92 14.63
C ALA A 99 33.68 -55.08 13.97
N LEU A 100 35.00 -55.16 14.21
CA LEU A 100 35.88 -56.17 13.64
C LEU A 100 36.08 -57.35 14.59
N GLN A 101 35.98 -58.56 14.04
CA GLN A 101 36.25 -59.81 14.77
C GLN A 101 37.56 -60.42 14.25
N GLN A 102 38.49 -60.68 15.15
CA GLN A 102 39.79 -61.29 14.86
C GLN A 102 39.89 -62.68 15.49
N ASP A 103 40.51 -63.63 14.79
CA ASP A 103 40.98 -64.86 15.42
C ASP A 103 42.29 -64.66 16.22
N GLU A 104 42.67 -65.65 17.03
CA GLU A 104 43.86 -65.57 17.89
C GLU A 104 45.18 -65.43 17.12
N HIS A 105 45.25 -65.90 15.87
CA HIS A 105 46.46 -65.82 15.06
C HIS A 105 46.64 -64.40 14.52
N LEU A 106 45.58 -63.81 13.98
CA LEU A 106 45.58 -62.44 13.49
C LEU A 106 45.80 -61.45 14.65
N GLN A 107 45.16 -61.66 15.80
CA GLN A 107 45.35 -60.80 16.97
C GLN A 107 46.81 -60.79 17.47
N ARG A 108 47.50 -61.94 17.45
CA ARG A 108 48.93 -62.03 17.80
C ARG A 108 49.81 -61.32 16.78
N ALA A 109 49.55 -61.51 15.49
CA ALA A 109 50.30 -60.85 14.42
C ALA A 109 50.09 -59.32 14.42
N ALA A 110 48.86 -58.87 14.65
CA ALA A 110 48.49 -57.47 14.80
C ALA A 110 49.25 -56.79 15.95
N LYS A 111 49.25 -57.40 17.14
CA LYS A 111 50.01 -56.89 18.31
C LYS A 111 51.50 -56.82 18.01
N LYS A 112 52.07 -57.85 17.37
CA LYS A 112 53.50 -57.87 16.99
C LYS A 112 53.85 -56.75 16.02
N TRP A 113 53.01 -56.49 15.02
CA TRP A 113 53.21 -55.43 14.04
C TRP A 113 53.15 -54.04 14.69
N VAL A 114 52.16 -53.78 15.55
CA VAL A 114 52.02 -52.50 16.26
C VAL A 114 53.22 -52.24 17.20
N ILE A 115 53.71 -53.28 17.89
CA ILE A 115 54.91 -53.18 18.74
C ILE A 115 56.15 -52.83 17.90
N ALA A 116 56.33 -53.48 16.74
CA ALA A 116 57.47 -53.24 15.87
C ALA A 116 57.53 -51.80 15.34
N HIS A 117 56.39 -51.15 15.15
CA HIS A 117 56.29 -49.79 14.62
C HIS A 117 56.00 -48.73 15.69
N ARG A 118 56.02 -49.10 16.98
CA ARG A 118 55.64 -48.19 18.09
C ARG A 118 56.50 -46.93 18.14
N GLN A 119 57.80 -47.06 17.87
CA GLN A 119 58.73 -45.93 17.83
C GLN A 119 58.36 -44.91 16.75
N THR A 120 57.93 -45.37 15.57
CA THR A 120 57.47 -44.51 14.48
C THR A 120 56.17 -43.79 14.86
N PHE A 121 55.21 -44.50 15.47
CA PHE A 121 53.98 -43.87 15.96
C PHE A 121 54.26 -42.80 17.02
N ASP A 122 55.12 -43.09 18.01
CA ASP A 122 55.46 -42.14 19.07
C ASP A 122 56.21 -40.91 18.48
N ALA A 123 57.14 -41.12 17.55
CA ALA A 123 57.89 -40.03 16.90
C ALA A 123 57.00 -39.11 16.04
N GLN A 124 55.93 -39.65 15.45
CA GLN A 124 54.94 -38.86 14.69
C GLN A 124 53.77 -38.34 15.57
N GLY A 125 53.80 -38.60 16.87
CA GLY A 125 52.75 -38.18 17.81
C GLY A 125 51.42 -38.91 17.61
N LEU A 126 51.42 -40.14 17.10
CA LEU A 126 50.24 -40.97 16.79
C LEU A 126 50.03 -42.10 17.84
N ARG A 127 50.35 -41.80 19.10
CA ARG A 127 50.33 -42.78 20.21
C ARG A 127 48.95 -43.39 20.44
N ASP A 128 47.92 -42.55 20.36
CA ASP A 128 46.51 -42.90 20.55
C ASP A 128 45.99 -43.82 19.43
N ILE A 129 46.43 -43.61 18.19
CA ILE A 129 46.08 -44.50 17.07
C ILE A 129 46.69 -45.88 17.27
N ALA A 130 47.93 -45.95 17.76
CA ALA A 130 48.61 -47.22 18.03
C ALA A 130 47.94 -48.04 19.16
N GLU A 131 47.20 -47.40 20.07
CA GLU A 131 46.44 -48.08 21.13
C GLU A 131 45.18 -48.78 20.58
N ASP A 132 44.48 -48.16 19.62
CA ASP A 132 43.29 -48.74 18.98
C ASP A 132 43.64 -49.68 17.80
N ALA A 133 44.85 -49.56 17.23
CA ALA A 133 45.28 -50.22 16.00
C ALA A 133 45.24 -51.75 16.05
N ALA A 134 45.69 -52.36 17.15
CA ALA A 134 45.86 -53.81 17.21
C ALA A 134 44.52 -54.57 17.03
N SER A 135 43.44 -54.02 17.58
CA SER A 135 42.07 -54.55 17.44
C SER A 135 41.40 -54.19 16.12
N ALA A 136 41.91 -53.18 15.41
CA ALA A 136 41.34 -52.72 14.14
C ALA A 136 41.99 -53.37 12.90
N ILE A 137 43.12 -54.07 13.05
CA ILE A 137 43.74 -54.84 11.97
C ILE A 137 42.73 -55.91 11.49
N PRO A 138 42.48 -56.05 10.18
CA PRO A 138 43.38 -55.72 9.07
C PRO A 138 43.22 -54.32 8.47
N LEU A 139 42.52 -53.38 9.10
CA LEU A 139 42.62 -51.97 8.70
C LEU A 139 44.01 -51.42 9.08
N HIS A 140 44.72 -50.82 8.12
CA HIS A 140 46.02 -50.22 8.39
C HIS A 140 45.86 -49.07 9.40
N PRO A 141 46.76 -48.87 10.37
CA PRO A 141 46.55 -47.85 11.41
C PRO A 141 46.42 -46.41 10.89
N LEU A 142 47.06 -46.08 9.75
CA LEU A 142 46.83 -44.79 9.08
C LEU A 142 45.46 -44.72 8.40
N ALA A 143 44.96 -45.82 7.85
CA ALA A 143 43.60 -45.89 7.31
C ALA A 143 42.57 -45.75 8.45
N LEU A 144 42.79 -46.41 9.59
CA LEU A 144 42.01 -46.24 10.81
C LEU A 144 41.99 -44.79 11.31
N ALA A 145 43.12 -44.09 11.19
CA ALA A 145 43.25 -42.70 11.63
C ALA A 145 42.51 -41.72 10.72
N VAL A 146 42.54 -41.95 9.41
CA VAL A 146 42.03 -41.03 8.38
C VAL A 146 40.55 -41.28 8.05
N LEU A 147 40.07 -42.52 8.22
CA LEU A 147 38.70 -42.91 7.85
C LEU A 147 37.59 -42.07 8.50
N PRO A 148 37.62 -41.76 9.82
CA PRO A 148 36.61 -40.89 10.43
C PRO A 148 36.53 -39.51 9.78
N ASP A 149 37.69 -38.89 9.50
CA ASP A 149 37.77 -37.57 8.88
C ASP A 149 37.26 -37.60 7.43
N LEU A 150 37.51 -38.68 6.69
CA LEU A 150 36.96 -38.87 5.34
C LEU A 150 35.45 -39.03 5.35
N CYS A 151 34.91 -39.85 6.25
CA CYS A 151 33.47 -40.00 6.42
C CYS A 151 32.78 -38.68 6.77
N SER A 152 33.44 -37.84 7.56
CA SER A 152 32.91 -36.53 7.95
C SER A 152 32.99 -35.49 6.83
N ARG A 153 34.11 -35.43 6.09
CA ARG A 153 34.35 -34.40 5.06
C ARG A 153 33.78 -34.73 3.69
N TYR A 154 33.74 -36.01 3.33
CA TYR A 154 33.44 -36.53 1.99
C TYR A 154 32.37 -37.62 2.00
N GLY A 155 31.66 -37.79 3.12
CA GLY A 155 30.64 -38.81 3.32
C GLY A 155 29.43 -38.29 4.13
N GLN A 156 28.58 -39.22 4.57
CA GLN A 156 27.46 -38.96 5.50
C GLN A 156 27.82 -39.46 6.92
N ASN A 157 29.01 -39.10 7.41
CA ASN A 157 29.56 -39.54 8.71
C ASN A 157 29.40 -41.06 8.94
N GLU A 158 28.73 -41.47 10.02
CA GLU A 158 28.53 -42.86 10.41
C GLU A 158 27.88 -43.72 9.31
N ARG A 159 26.98 -43.15 8.48
CA ARG A 159 26.37 -43.92 7.38
C ARG A 159 27.42 -44.39 6.38
N THR A 160 28.34 -43.51 5.98
CA THR A 160 29.45 -43.89 5.08
C THR A 160 30.42 -44.81 5.79
N LEU A 161 30.67 -44.60 7.09
CA LEU A 161 31.54 -45.49 7.88
C LEU A 161 31.00 -46.93 7.90
N PHE A 162 29.71 -47.12 8.22
CA PHE A 162 29.07 -48.43 8.23
C PHE A 162 28.96 -49.04 6.84
N SER A 163 28.71 -48.24 5.80
CA SER A 163 28.77 -48.73 4.41
C SER A 163 30.16 -49.25 4.04
N PHE A 164 31.24 -48.60 4.47
CA PHE A 164 32.60 -49.12 4.23
C PHE A 164 32.86 -50.42 5.01
N LEU A 165 32.47 -50.47 6.29
CA LEU A 165 32.75 -51.60 7.18
C LEU A 165 31.90 -52.84 6.89
N THR A 166 30.66 -52.66 6.43
CA THR A 166 29.65 -53.73 6.31
C THR A 166 28.98 -53.83 4.95
N GLY A 167 29.23 -52.89 4.06
CA GLY A 167 28.62 -52.84 2.73
C GLY A 167 29.18 -53.88 1.76
N THR A 168 28.49 -54.01 0.63
CA THR A 168 28.80 -54.99 -0.42
C THR A 168 29.57 -54.41 -1.61
N GLU A 169 29.94 -53.13 -1.54
CA GLU A 169 30.61 -52.38 -2.62
C GLU A 169 32.01 -52.96 -2.92
N PRO A 170 32.49 -52.91 -4.18
CA PRO A 170 33.73 -53.59 -4.58
C PRO A 170 34.97 -53.23 -3.75
N SER A 171 35.06 -51.97 -3.33
CA SER A 171 36.15 -51.43 -2.51
C SER A 171 35.83 -51.34 -1.01
N ALA A 172 34.70 -51.89 -0.55
CA ALA A 172 34.35 -51.98 0.87
C ALA A 172 35.19 -53.04 1.60
N LEU A 173 35.33 -52.89 2.92
CA LEU A 173 36.16 -53.77 3.74
C LEU A 173 35.74 -55.25 3.65
N PRO A 174 34.45 -55.64 3.70
CA PRO A 174 34.08 -57.05 3.58
C PRO A 174 34.52 -57.70 2.27
N GLN A 175 34.50 -56.96 1.15
CA GLN A 175 34.96 -57.47 -0.14
C GLN A 175 36.48 -57.62 -0.19
N TYR A 176 37.22 -56.68 0.39
CA TYR A 176 38.66 -56.79 0.57
C TYR A 176 39.02 -58.04 1.40
N LEU A 177 38.32 -58.28 2.51
CA LEU A 177 38.53 -59.46 3.36
C LEU A 177 38.21 -60.77 2.64
N ALA A 178 37.13 -60.82 1.85
CA ALA A 178 36.74 -62.02 1.11
C ALA A 178 37.76 -62.40 0.01
N ARG A 179 38.45 -61.42 -0.57
CA ARG A 179 39.45 -61.61 -1.65
C ARG A 179 40.86 -61.83 -1.11
N THR A 180 41.13 -61.42 0.13
CA THR A 180 42.47 -61.47 0.72
C THR A 180 42.66 -62.77 1.51
N ARG A 181 43.68 -63.56 1.15
CA ARG A 181 44.09 -64.76 1.90
C ARG A 181 45.37 -64.47 2.67
N TRP A 182 45.45 -64.91 3.92
CA TRP A 182 46.62 -64.72 4.77
C TRP A 182 47.06 -66.03 5.42
N ASP A 183 48.38 -66.25 5.49
CA ASP A 183 49.02 -67.28 6.31
C ASP A 183 49.82 -66.62 7.42
N SER A 184 49.76 -67.19 8.62
CA SER A 184 50.45 -66.77 9.84
C SER A 184 51.97 -66.59 9.73
N LYS A 185 52.60 -67.11 8.66
CA LYS A 185 54.04 -66.99 8.38
C LYS A 185 54.39 -65.80 7.49
N SER A 186 53.41 -65.15 6.89
CA SER A 186 53.58 -63.99 6.01
C SER A 186 53.20 -62.69 6.74
N PRO A 187 53.72 -61.52 6.31
CA PRO A 187 53.23 -60.23 6.78
C PRO A 187 51.70 -60.14 6.68
N VAL A 188 51.07 -59.49 7.67
CA VAL A 188 49.62 -59.32 7.68
C VAL A 188 49.23 -58.34 6.58
N PRO A 189 48.41 -58.74 5.58
CA PRO A 189 47.92 -57.81 4.59
C PRO A 189 46.96 -56.82 5.26
N MET A 190 47.14 -55.53 4.97
CA MET A 190 46.31 -54.48 5.56
C MET A 190 45.60 -53.67 4.49
N ALA A 191 44.34 -53.34 4.75
CA ALA A 191 43.57 -52.36 4.00
C ALA A 191 44.15 -50.97 4.28
N SER A 192 44.88 -50.39 3.33
CA SER A 192 45.60 -49.13 3.48
C SER A 192 44.89 -47.95 2.80
N LEU A 193 45.56 -46.80 2.73
CA LEU A 193 45.01 -45.53 2.25
C LEU A 193 44.59 -45.60 0.77
N ASP A 194 45.22 -46.45 -0.04
CA ASP A 194 44.86 -46.67 -1.44
C ASP A 194 43.45 -47.28 -1.59
N LEU A 195 43.11 -48.28 -0.76
CA LEU A 195 41.76 -48.87 -0.75
C LEU A 195 40.70 -47.84 -0.31
N LEU A 196 41.02 -47.02 0.70
CA LEU A 196 40.13 -45.94 1.12
C LEU A 196 39.93 -44.92 0.00
N PHE A 197 41.00 -44.55 -0.71
CA PHE A 197 40.91 -43.65 -1.85
C PHE A 197 39.95 -44.19 -2.92
N ASP A 198 40.08 -45.48 -3.28
CA ASP A 198 39.22 -46.13 -4.28
C ASP A 198 37.76 -46.25 -3.82
N TYR A 199 37.54 -46.57 -2.54
CA TYR A 199 36.20 -46.63 -1.96
C TYR A 199 35.47 -45.28 -2.01
N PHE A 200 36.14 -44.22 -1.58
CA PHE A 200 35.57 -42.87 -1.60
C PHE A 200 35.43 -42.34 -3.02
N LEU A 201 36.30 -42.76 -3.96
CA LEU A 201 36.16 -42.42 -5.37
C LEU A 201 34.89 -43.05 -5.98
N GLU A 202 34.68 -44.35 -5.78
CA GLU A 202 33.49 -45.07 -6.28
C GLU A 202 32.19 -44.48 -5.72
N SER A 203 32.17 -44.16 -4.42
CA SER A 203 30.98 -43.62 -3.73
C SER A 203 30.72 -42.12 -4.01
N SER A 204 31.75 -41.33 -4.32
CA SER A 204 31.65 -39.89 -4.60
C SER A 204 30.89 -39.54 -5.89
N SER A 205 30.76 -40.48 -6.84
CA SER A 205 29.99 -40.29 -8.09
C SER A 205 28.50 -39.97 -7.86
N SER A 206 27.98 -40.26 -6.66
CA SER A 206 26.61 -39.98 -6.22
C SER A 206 26.45 -38.68 -5.39
N MET A 207 27.55 -37.97 -5.09
CA MET A 207 27.61 -36.83 -4.14
C MET A 207 27.81 -35.45 -4.80
N ILE A 208 27.34 -35.28 -6.04
CA ILE A 208 27.38 -34.01 -6.80
C ILE A 208 26.41 -33.00 -6.15
N GLY A 209 26.81 -32.39 -5.03
CA GLY A 209 25.95 -31.46 -4.27
C GLY A 209 26.63 -30.60 -3.19
N VAL A 210 27.92 -30.78 -2.87
CA VAL A 210 28.62 -30.00 -1.84
C VAL A 210 29.78 -29.22 -2.48
N ALA A 211 29.69 -27.88 -2.47
CA ALA A 211 30.32 -27.02 -3.48
C ALA A 211 31.75 -26.50 -3.19
N ASP A 212 32.43 -26.91 -2.10
CA ASP A 212 33.83 -26.46 -1.85
C ASP A 212 34.83 -27.63 -1.68
N SER A 213 34.49 -28.69 -0.93
CA SER A 213 35.41 -29.83 -0.69
C SER A 213 35.51 -30.80 -1.88
N ALA A 214 34.48 -30.89 -2.71
CA ALA A 214 34.47 -31.75 -3.89
C ALA A 214 35.51 -31.33 -4.96
N SER A 215 35.85 -30.04 -5.05
CA SER A 215 36.76 -29.49 -6.06
C SER A 215 38.17 -30.07 -5.93
N ARG A 216 38.73 -30.13 -4.71
CA ARG A 216 40.07 -30.67 -4.42
C ARG A 216 40.15 -32.18 -4.61
N TRP A 217 39.07 -32.91 -4.29
CA TRP A 217 38.99 -34.35 -4.55
C TRP A 217 39.04 -34.64 -6.05
N ILE A 218 38.22 -33.92 -6.83
CA ILE A 218 38.17 -34.02 -8.30
C ILE A 218 39.53 -33.63 -8.93
N GLU A 219 40.22 -32.64 -8.36
CA GLU A 219 41.56 -32.21 -8.79
C GLU A 219 42.60 -33.34 -8.61
N ILE A 220 42.64 -33.94 -7.42
CA ILE A 220 43.54 -35.05 -7.10
C ILE A 220 43.21 -36.28 -7.95
N GLU A 221 41.93 -36.62 -8.10
CA GLU A 221 41.47 -37.70 -8.97
C GLU A 221 41.89 -37.46 -10.42
N THR A 222 41.60 -36.27 -10.97
CA THR A 222 41.93 -35.92 -12.35
C THR A 222 43.43 -36.01 -12.58
N ARG A 223 44.24 -35.52 -11.64
CA ARG A 223 45.70 -35.60 -11.75
C ARG A 223 46.24 -37.02 -11.69
N ILE A 224 45.65 -37.88 -10.85
CA ILE A 224 45.99 -39.31 -10.76
C ILE A 224 45.55 -40.04 -12.03
N ARG A 225 44.37 -39.75 -12.56
CA ARG A 225 43.81 -40.35 -13.78
C ARG A 225 44.60 -39.97 -15.04
N ASP A 226 45.02 -38.72 -15.13
CA ASP A 226 45.74 -38.18 -16.30
C ASP A 226 47.24 -38.55 -16.27
N ALA A 227 47.74 -39.12 -15.16
CA ALA A 227 49.11 -39.63 -15.07
C ALA A 227 49.24 -41.00 -15.76
N ALA A 228 49.85 -41.02 -16.95
CA ALA A 228 50.09 -42.25 -17.70
C ALA A 228 51.42 -42.92 -17.31
N GLY A 229 51.46 -44.26 -17.31
CA GLY A 229 52.70 -45.04 -17.16
C GLY A 229 53.20 -45.25 -15.73
N LEU A 230 52.36 -45.02 -14.72
CA LEU A 230 52.71 -45.25 -13.31
C LEU A 230 52.78 -46.76 -12.98
N THR A 231 53.79 -47.18 -12.21
CA THR A 231 53.82 -48.52 -11.60
C THR A 231 52.74 -48.64 -10.52
N ASN A 232 52.37 -49.87 -10.15
CA ASN A 232 51.42 -50.10 -9.04
C ASN A 232 51.90 -49.47 -7.72
N GLY A 233 53.22 -49.47 -7.48
CA GLY A 233 53.82 -48.80 -6.33
C GLY A 233 53.64 -47.29 -6.38
N GLN A 234 54.00 -46.65 -7.50
CA GLN A 234 53.82 -45.20 -7.72
C GLN A 234 52.36 -44.77 -7.57
N LEU A 235 51.42 -45.54 -8.11
CA LEU A 235 49.99 -45.25 -8.01
C LEU A 235 49.50 -45.33 -6.56
N LYS A 236 49.92 -46.34 -5.80
CA LYS A 236 49.59 -46.47 -4.36
C LYS A 236 50.12 -45.30 -3.55
N VAL A 237 51.38 -44.90 -3.76
CA VAL A 237 51.98 -43.75 -3.08
C VAL A 237 51.25 -42.45 -3.45
N LEU A 238 50.90 -42.27 -4.71
CA LEU A 238 50.19 -41.07 -5.17
C LEU A 238 48.77 -40.98 -4.59
N LYS A 239 48.03 -42.11 -4.52
CA LYS A 239 46.73 -42.19 -3.81
C LYS A 239 46.85 -41.90 -2.33
N ALA A 240 47.89 -42.43 -1.67
CA ALA A 240 48.15 -42.15 -0.25
C ALA A 240 48.47 -40.67 0.00
N ILE A 241 49.30 -40.04 -0.84
CA ILE A 241 49.58 -38.59 -0.78
C ILE A 241 48.29 -37.80 -1.00
N GLY A 242 47.49 -38.16 -2.01
CA GLY A 242 46.21 -37.52 -2.30
C GLY A 242 45.24 -37.57 -1.13
N LEU A 243 45.04 -38.75 -0.54
CA LEU A 243 44.15 -38.92 0.61
C LEU A 243 44.63 -38.17 1.86
N LEU A 244 45.94 -38.21 2.13
CA LEU A 244 46.54 -37.45 3.22
C LEU A 244 46.44 -35.95 2.97
N ASN A 245 46.56 -35.48 1.73
CA ASN A 245 46.38 -34.07 1.36
C ASN A 245 44.93 -33.58 1.56
N LEU A 246 43.94 -34.47 1.42
CA LEU A 246 42.51 -34.16 1.63
C LEU A 246 42.16 -34.02 3.12
N VAL A 247 42.81 -34.81 3.97
CA VAL A 247 42.58 -34.78 5.42
C VAL A 247 43.52 -33.81 6.15
N SER A 248 44.71 -33.53 5.58
CA SER A 248 45.70 -32.61 6.12
C SER A 248 45.17 -31.18 6.20
N SER A 249 44.91 -30.74 7.42
CA SER A 249 44.51 -29.37 7.80
C SER A 249 45.49 -28.84 8.86
N GLY A 250 46.79 -29.05 8.64
CA GLY A 250 47.87 -28.60 9.53
C GLY A 250 48.11 -29.48 10.77
N GLY A 251 47.60 -30.71 10.78
CA GLY A 251 47.70 -31.66 11.91
C GLY A 251 48.87 -32.66 11.82
N ARG A 252 48.86 -33.64 12.75
CA ARG A 252 49.88 -34.71 12.85
C ARG A 252 49.83 -35.72 11.69
N ILE A 253 48.68 -35.89 11.05
CA ILE A 253 48.48 -36.80 9.91
C ILE A 253 48.66 -35.99 8.62
N ARG A 254 49.84 -36.11 8.02
CA ARG A 254 50.23 -35.41 6.78
C ARG A 254 51.00 -36.35 5.86
N ALA A 255 51.15 -35.98 4.60
CA ALA A 255 51.97 -36.71 3.64
C ALA A 255 53.47 -36.46 3.86
N SER A 256 53.98 -36.76 5.06
CA SER A 256 55.42 -36.72 5.37
C SER A 256 56.08 -38.06 5.03
N ARG A 257 57.39 -38.04 4.79
CA ARG A 257 58.16 -39.26 4.50
C ARG A 257 57.93 -40.41 5.50
N PRO A 258 58.03 -40.21 6.83
CA PRO A 258 57.87 -41.31 7.80
C PRO A 258 56.47 -41.93 7.82
N LEU A 259 55.43 -41.14 7.47
CA LEU A 259 54.05 -41.63 7.41
C LEU A 259 53.76 -42.37 6.10
N LEU A 260 54.40 -41.98 4.99
CA LEU A 260 54.31 -42.70 3.73
C LEU A 260 55.05 -44.03 3.80
N GLU A 261 56.23 -44.07 4.43
CA GLU A 261 56.92 -45.33 4.76
C GLU A 261 56.04 -46.25 5.61
N LEU A 262 55.40 -45.69 6.65
CA LEU A 262 54.49 -46.45 7.50
C LEU A 262 53.26 -46.96 6.73
N ALA A 263 52.69 -46.18 5.80
CA ALA A 263 51.53 -46.59 4.98
C ALA A 263 51.82 -47.77 4.06
N LEU A 264 53.09 -47.98 3.71
CA LEU A 264 53.57 -48.99 2.76
C LEU A 264 54.25 -50.18 3.47
N ALA A 265 54.63 -50.03 4.74
CA ALA A 265 55.31 -51.05 5.54
C ALA A 265 54.51 -52.36 5.73
N ALA A 266 53.21 -52.36 5.43
CA ALA A 266 52.33 -53.51 5.54
C ALA A 266 52.01 -54.20 4.20
N ASP A 267 52.55 -53.71 3.08
CA ASP A 267 52.24 -54.24 1.75
C ASP A 267 53.27 -55.31 1.31
N PRO A 268 52.88 -56.60 1.20
CA PRO A 268 53.80 -57.66 0.80
C PRO A 268 54.24 -57.55 -0.67
N ASP A 269 53.51 -56.78 -1.51
CA ASP A 269 53.79 -56.60 -2.94
C ASP A 269 54.58 -55.31 -3.24
N CYS A 270 54.95 -54.52 -2.23
CA CYS A 270 55.73 -53.30 -2.41
C CYS A 270 57.23 -53.63 -2.48
N VAL A 271 57.73 -53.85 -3.70
CA VAL A 271 59.12 -54.25 -3.99
C VAL A 271 60.07 -53.04 -4.16
N GLU A 272 59.53 -51.82 -4.22
CA GLU A 272 60.28 -50.59 -4.54
C GLU A 272 60.55 -49.74 -3.29
N ASP A 273 61.76 -49.18 -3.20
CA ASP A 273 62.14 -48.25 -2.13
C ASP A 273 61.29 -46.97 -2.22
N VAL A 274 60.64 -46.59 -1.12
CA VAL A 274 59.76 -45.41 -1.00
C VAL A 274 60.48 -44.14 -1.44
N ASP A 275 61.79 -44.05 -1.20
CA ASP A 275 62.59 -42.91 -1.60
C ASP A 275 62.75 -42.80 -3.13
N VAL A 276 62.91 -43.93 -3.80
CA VAL A 276 63.00 -43.99 -5.26
C VAL A 276 61.65 -43.61 -5.88
N VAL A 277 60.55 -44.10 -5.30
CA VAL A 277 59.20 -43.78 -5.75
C VAL A 277 58.89 -42.28 -5.57
N LEU A 278 59.17 -41.71 -4.39
CA LEU A 278 58.93 -40.28 -4.12
C LEU A 278 59.79 -39.37 -5.01
N ALA A 279 61.07 -39.70 -5.20
CA ALA A 279 61.94 -38.98 -6.13
C ALA A 279 61.36 -39.01 -7.55
N SER A 280 60.93 -40.18 -8.03
CA SER A 280 60.34 -40.32 -9.37
C SER A 280 59.05 -39.51 -9.56
N LEU A 281 58.20 -39.40 -8.52
CA LEU A 281 56.95 -38.63 -8.57
C LEU A 281 57.19 -37.11 -8.52
N VAL A 282 58.25 -36.68 -7.84
CA VAL A 282 58.71 -35.29 -7.83
C VAL A 282 59.31 -34.92 -9.18
N ASP A 283 60.19 -35.77 -9.73
CA ASP A 283 60.81 -35.57 -11.04
C ASP A 283 59.77 -35.55 -12.18
N ALA A 284 58.71 -36.35 -12.05
CA ALA A 284 57.57 -36.36 -12.97
C ALA A 284 56.64 -35.13 -12.82
N GLY A 285 56.87 -34.25 -11.84
CA GLY A 285 56.04 -33.06 -11.60
C GLY A 285 54.61 -33.39 -11.14
N LEU A 286 54.41 -34.57 -10.56
CA LEU A 286 53.12 -34.98 -9.99
C LEU A 286 52.99 -34.53 -8.53
N VAL A 287 54.11 -34.42 -7.83
CA VAL A 287 54.17 -34.08 -6.40
C VAL A 287 55.25 -33.01 -6.16
N THR A 288 55.02 -32.13 -5.20
CA THR A 288 56.00 -31.15 -4.70
C THR A 288 56.24 -31.33 -3.21
N TYR A 289 57.50 -31.25 -2.79
CA TYR A 289 57.85 -31.30 -1.38
C TYR A 289 57.94 -29.89 -0.80
N ARG A 290 57.19 -29.63 0.28
CA ARG A 290 57.21 -28.36 1.02
C ARG A 290 58.06 -28.52 2.28
N ALA A 291 59.29 -28.00 2.25
CA ALA A 291 60.26 -28.15 3.33
C ALA A 291 59.80 -27.56 4.68
N PHE A 292 59.08 -26.43 4.66
CA PHE A 292 58.60 -25.77 5.90
C PHE A 292 57.54 -26.60 6.65
N SER A 293 56.74 -27.38 5.93
CA SER A 293 55.64 -28.19 6.50
C SER A 293 55.94 -29.69 6.53
N ASP A 294 57.13 -30.10 6.05
CA ASP A 294 57.53 -31.50 5.89
C ASP A 294 56.40 -32.35 5.28
N GLU A 295 55.95 -31.94 4.08
CA GLU A 295 54.76 -32.50 3.44
C GLU A 295 54.94 -32.55 1.92
N PHE A 296 54.62 -33.70 1.33
CA PHE A 296 54.44 -33.90 -0.11
C PHE A 296 53.02 -33.48 -0.50
N ARG A 297 52.89 -32.60 -1.51
CA ARG A 297 51.60 -32.17 -2.05
C ARG A 297 51.50 -32.36 -3.55
N ILE A 298 50.33 -32.77 -4.02
CA ILE A 298 49.99 -32.71 -5.44
C ILE A 298 49.94 -31.22 -5.85
N TRP A 299 50.61 -30.83 -6.95
CA TRP A 299 50.90 -29.44 -7.30
C TRP A 299 50.08 -28.90 -8.49
N GLN A 300 49.48 -27.71 -8.30
CA GLN A 300 49.27 -26.64 -9.29
C GLN A 300 49.32 -25.27 -8.57
N GLY A 301 50.04 -24.26 -9.08
CA GLY A 301 50.21 -22.93 -8.46
C GLY A 301 49.45 -21.80 -9.20
N SER A 302 49.30 -20.62 -8.58
CA SER A 302 48.65 -19.42 -9.13
C SER A 302 49.60 -18.24 -9.32
N ASP A 303 49.39 -17.47 -10.39
CA ASP A 303 50.17 -16.30 -10.82
C ASP A 303 49.63 -14.94 -10.28
N TYR A 304 48.58 -14.90 -9.45
CA TYR A 304 47.96 -13.63 -9.00
C TYR A 304 48.68 -12.97 -7.80
N ASN A 305 49.12 -11.71 -7.95
CA ASN A 305 49.86 -10.98 -6.90
C ASN A 305 48.92 -10.30 -5.88
N LEU A 306 48.44 -11.09 -4.92
CA LEU A 306 47.58 -10.66 -3.81
C LEU A 306 48.11 -9.46 -3.03
N ARG A 307 49.42 -9.43 -2.74
CA ARG A 307 50.01 -8.35 -1.93
C ARG A 307 49.86 -7.00 -2.61
N LYS A 308 50.10 -6.94 -3.91
CA LYS A 308 49.97 -5.70 -4.69
C LYS A 308 48.52 -5.22 -4.77
N ALA A 309 47.57 -6.15 -4.96
CA ALA A 309 46.14 -5.82 -5.02
C ALA A 309 45.64 -5.21 -3.70
N ILE A 310 46.03 -5.79 -2.56
CA ILE A 310 45.64 -5.29 -1.23
C ILE A 310 46.28 -3.93 -0.93
N GLU A 311 47.57 -3.74 -1.23
CA GLU A 311 48.27 -2.47 -0.94
C GLU A 311 47.67 -1.31 -1.76
N ASN A 312 47.44 -1.52 -3.05
CA ASN A 312 46.80 -0.52 -3.92
C ASN A 312 45.40 -0.12 -3.40
N ALA A 313 44.62 -1.11 -2.95
CA ALA A 313 43.30 -0.85 -2.38
C ALA A 313 43.42 -0.08 -1.05
N ARG A 314 44.39 -0.42 -0.20
CA ARG A 314 44.63 0.25 1.07
C ARG A 314 45.00 1.72 0.91
N GLU A 315 45.87 2.06 -0.04
CA GLU A 315 46.21 3.45 -0.37
C GLU A 315 44.98 4.26 -0.80
N THR A 316 44.03 3.63 -1.51
CA THR A 316 42.81 4.28 -1.98
C THR A 316 41.88 4.66 -0.82
N TYR A 317 41.65 3.75 0.13
CA TYR A 317 40.74 3.98 1.26
C TYR A 317 41.40 4.69 2.47
N ALA A 318 42.73 4.82 2.49
CA ALA A 318 43.45 5.47 3.58
C ALA A 318 43.05 6.94 3.80
N ASN A 319 42.55 7.62 2.76
CA ASN A 319 42.11 9.01 2.79
C ASN A 319 40.58 9.17 2.85
N SER A 320 39.81 8.08 2.87
CA SER A 320 38.35 8.15 3.00
C SER A 320 37.91 8.60 4.39
N GLU A 321 36.77 9.28 4.46
CA GLU A 321 36.13 9.65 5.73
C GLU A 321 35.67 8.39 6.49
N LEU A 322 35.86 8.38 7.81
CA LEU A 322 35.54 7.21 8.64
C LEU A 322 34.04 6.89 8.60
N VAL A 323 33.19 7.92 8.54
CA VAL A 323 31.73 7.76 8.51
C VAL A 323 31.29 6.97 7.27
N ASP A 324 31.88 7.23 6.11
CA ASP A 324 31.53 6.57 4.85
C ASP A 324 31.96 5.10 4.86
N LEU A 325 33.18 4.83 5.33
CA LEU A 325 33.68 3.47 5.49
C LEU A 325 32.77 2.62 6.39
N LEU A 326 32.26 3.21 7.48
CA LEU A 326 31.37 2.52 8.43
C LEU A 326 29.95 2.32 7.87
N ARG A 327 29.39 3.32 7.18
CA ARG A 327 28.08 3.23 6.51
C ARG A 327 28.08 2.14 5.43
N GLU A 328 29.17 1.98 4.68
CA GLU A 328 29.29 0.91 3.68
C GLU A 328 29.54 -0.47 4.31
N ALA A 329 30.27 -0.51 5.43
CA ALA A 329 30.69 -1.75 6.05
C ALA A 329 29.62 -2.40 6.94
N THR A 330 28.71 -1.65 7.57
CA THR A 330 27.73 -2.21 8.51
C THR A 330 26.43 -1.42 8.54
N ASN A 331 25.31 -2.13 8.38
CA ASN A 331 23.98 -1.57 8.64
C ASN A 331 23.62 -1.70 10.13
N LEU A 332 23.16 -0.61 10.75
CA LEU A 332 22.82 -0.57 12.17
C LEU A 332 21.32 -0.81 12.36
N GLU A 333 20.96 -2.00 12.84
CA GLU A 333 19.58 -2.35 13.16
C GLU A 333 18.97 -1.43 14.24
N PRO A 334 17.73 -0.94 14.08
CA PRO A 334 17.10 0.01 14.98
C PRO A 334 16.90 -0.54 16.40
N LEU A 335 16.74 0.37 17.37
CA LEU A 335 16.54 0.02 18.78
C LEU A 335 15.12 0.33 19.25
N VAL A 336 14.66 -0.39 20.27
CA VAL A 336 13.33 -0.22 20.84
C VAL A 336 13.41 0.26 22.29
N ALA A 337 12.61 1.28 22.62
CA ALA A 337 12.38 1.72 23.99
C ALA A 337 11.33 0.81 24.65
N GLY A 338 11.76 -0.36 25.15
CA GLY A 338 10.88 -1.46 25.55
C GLY A 338 9.93 -1.11 26.70
N ARG A 339 10.47 -0.52 27.79
CA ARG A 339 9.69 -0.16 28.99
C ARG A 339 8.61 0.88 28.65
N HIS A 340 8.97 1.94 27.93
CA HIS A 340 8.02 2.97 27.51
C HIS A 340 6.94 2.38 26.59
N SER A 341 7.36 1.55 25.62
CA SER A 341 6.45 0.94 24.64
C SER A 341 5.42 0.03 25.30
N GLN A 342 5.84 -0.81 26.26
CA GLN A 342 4.94 -1.70 27.00
C GLN A 342 3.97 -0.94 27.90
N ARG A 343 4.43 0.13 28.57
CA ARG A 343 3.58 0.94 29.47
C ARG A 343 2.51 1.71 28.71
N THR A 344 2.87 2.31 27.58
CA THR A 344 1.95 3.11 26.76
C THR A 344 1.16 2.27 25.76
N GLY A 345 1.63 1.06 25.42
CA GLY A 345 1.09 0.28 24.31
C GLY A 345 1.42 0.87 22.94
N VAL A 346 2.42 1.76 22.85
CA VAL A 346 2.86 2.39 21.60
C VAL A 346 4.32 2.06 21.34
N LEU A 347 4.62 1.30 20.27
CA LEU A 347 5.98 0.91 19.94
C LEU A 347 6.83 2.12 19.54
N ARG A 348 7.87 2.40 20.33
CA ARG A 348 8.87 3.45 20.08
C ARG A 348 10.15 2.86 19.51
N VAL A 349 10.48 3.25 18.29
CA VAL A 349 11.64 2.73 17.58
C VAL A 349 12.59 3.86 17.22
N PHE A 350 13.87 3.68 17.56
CA PHE A 350 14.93 4.64 17.32
C PHE A 350 15.83 4.16 16.18
N ALA A 351 16.06 5.03 15.20
CA ALA A 351 17.06 4.80 14.16
C ALA A 351 18.47 4.79 14.75
N ARG A 352 19.41 4.21 14.02
CA ARG A 352 20.83 4.25 14.34
C ARG A 352 21.63 4.65 13.11
N GLN A 353 22.52 5.61 13.27
CA GLN A 353 23.35 6.09 12.16
C GLN A 353 24.73 6.49 12.65
N PHE A 354 25.75 6.28 11.82
CA PHE A 354 27.06 6.91 12.03
C PHE A 354 26.99 8.37 11.57
N LEU A 355 27.60 9.27 12.36
CA LEU A 355 27.60 10.70 12.09
C LEU A 355 29.01 11.28 12.17
N GLY A 356 29.40 12.00 11.11
CA GLY A 356 30.63 12.76 11.00
C GLY A 356 30.61 14.06 11.81
N GLN A 357 31.71 14.82 11.74
CA GLN A 357 31.83 16.10 12.43
C GLN A 357 31.03 17.22 11.75
N ASP A 358 30.69 17.04 10.46
CA ASP A 358 29.83 17.95 9.71
C ASP A 358 28.36 17.64 9.99
N TRP A 359 27.67 18.60 10.59
CA TRP A 359 26.27 18.48 11.02
C TRP A 359 25.27 18.97 9.96
N ASP A 360 25.78 19.44 8.81
CA ASP A 360 24.96 19.89 7.68
C ASP A 360 24.17 18.72 7.06
N GLU A 361 24.54 17.46 7.36
CA GLU A 361 23.86 16.22 6.95
C GLU A 361 22.87 15.66 7.99
N VAL A 362 22.45 16.42 9.01
CA VAL A 362 21.35 15.98 9.88
C VAL A 362 20.03 16.09 9.09
N ASP A 363 19.78 15.08 8.26
CA ASP A 363 18.58 14.96 7.44
C ASP A 363 17.31 14.94 8.30
N ASP A 364 16.19 15.30 7.67
CA ASP A 364 14.87 15.07 8.25
C ASP A 364 14.73 13.58 8.59
N LEU A 365 14.67 13.29 9.89
CA LEU A 365 14.54 11.92 10.37
C LEU A 365 13.31 11.27 9.72
N ASP A 366 13.49 10.11 9.09
CA ASP A 366 12.39 9.39 8.45
C ASP A 366 11.20 9.31 9.42
N PRO A 367 9.97 9.66 8.98
CA PRO A 367 8.79 9.63 9.82
C PRO A 367 8.60 8.31 10.56
N SER A 368 9.08 7.18 10.03
CA SER A 368 9.07 5.82 10.60
C SER A 368 9.85 5.65 11.92
N TRP A 369 10.63 6.65 12.33
CA TRP A 369 11.38 6.63 13.59
C TRP A 369 10.82 7.61 14.63
N ASP A 370 10.81 7.18 15.88
CA ASP A 370 10.42 7.97 17.06
C ASP A 370 11.61 8.70 17.69
N GLY A 371 12.82 8.50 17.16
CA GLY A 371 14.05 9.12 17.61
C GLY A 371 15.25 8.54 16.88
N ILE A 372 16.44 9.03 17.17
CA ILE A 372 17.67 8.57 16.52
C ILE A 372 18.84 8.48 17.51
N VAL A 373 19.70 7.49 17.29
CA VAL A 373 20.97 7.31 17.99
C VAL A 373 22.11 7.51 16.99
N TYR A 374 22.85 8.59 17.15
CA TYR A 374 24.04 8.90 16.39
C TYR A 374 25.28 8.31 17.05
N TYR A 375 25.99 7.45 16.31
CA TYR A 375 27.31 6.95 16.65
C TYR A 375 28.35 7.90 16.07
N ALA A 376 28.86 8.80 16.91
CA ALA A 376 29.78 9.83 16.48
C ALA A 376 31.13 9.24 16.04
N THR A 377 31.64 9.67 14.89
CA THR A 377 33.00 9.35 14.42
C THR A 377 34.02 10.41 14.84
N TYR A 378 33.77 11.07 15.97
CA TYR A 378 34.62 12.06 16.63
C TYR A 378 34.58 11.84 18.15
N SER A 379 35.60 12.32 18.88
CA SER A 379 35.80 11.97 20.30
C SER A 379 35.35 13.04 21.31
N THR A 380 34.89 14.21 20.83
CA THR A 380 34.43 15.30 21.69
C THR A 380 33.11 15.87 21.18
N LEU A 381 32.14 16.08 22.08
CA LEU A 381 30.84 16.66 21.76
C LEU A 381 30.45 17.66 22.84
N ASN A 382 29.93 18.81 22.44
CA ASN A 382 29.15 19.67 23.33
C ASN A 382 27.66 19.34 23.13
N ALA A 383 27.08 18.59 24.07
CA ALA A 383 25.70 18.12 23.99
C ALA A 383 24.66 19.27 23.95
N GLU A 384 24.96 20.43 24.56
CA GLU A 384 24.07 21.60 24.53
C GLU A 384 23.95 22.22 23.12
N LEU A 385 25.00 22.09 22.31
CA LEU A 385 25.06 22.60 20.94
C LEU A 385 24.80 21.51 19.89
N ALA A 386 24.63 20.26 20.32
CA ALA A 386 24.35 19.16 19.42
C ALA A 386 23.00 19.36 18.72
N PRO A 387 22.93 19.17 17.40
CA PRO A 387 21.70 19.38 16.66
C PRO A 387 20.62 18.37 17.09
N ARG A 388 19.37 18.78 16.96
CA ARG A 388 18.20 17.93 17.20
C ARG A 388 17.28 17.99 15.99
N PRO A 389 16.52 16.92 15.70
CA PRO A 389 15.46 16.95 14.71
C PRO A 389 14.56 18.17 14.89
N ALA A 390 14.30 18.90 13.81
CA ALA A 390 13.53 20.14 13.83
C ALA A 390 12.09 19.95 14.36
N ASP A 391 11.57 18.72 14.27
CA ASP A 391 10.23 18.36 14.72
C ASP A 391 10.14 17.88 16.17
N GLY A 392 11.23 18.03 16.93
CA GLY A 392 11.27 17.79 18.38
C GLY A 392 11.50 16.34 18.79
N ARG A 393 11.67 15.41 17.84
CA ARG A 393 12.06 14.03 18.16
C ARG A 393 13.43 13.97 18.84
N PRO A 394 13.64 13.06 19.80
CA PRO A 394 14.88 12.97 20.53
C PRO A 394 16.02 12.44 19.65
N ALA A 395 17.20 13.02 19.84
CA ALA A 395 18.46 12.53 19.29
C ALA A 395 19.44 12.22 20.43
N ILE A 396 20.06 11.05 20.36
CA ILE A 396 21.05 10.58 21.33
C ILE A 396 22.39 10.47 20.61
N TYR A 397 23.46 10.95 21.23
CA TYR A 397 24.82 10.89 20.71
C TYR A 397 25.65 9.94 21.55
N VAL A 398 26.32 8.99 20.89
CA VAL A 398 27.27 8.05 21.48
C VAL A 398 28.66 8.44 21.00
N VAL A 399 29.46 8.96 21.91
CA VAL A 399 30.77 9.58 21.63
C VAL A 399 31.89 8.69 22.16
N PRO A 400 32.66 8.03 21.28
CA PRO A 400 33.73 7.13 21.66
C PRO A 400 34.95 7.91 22.17
N ARG A 401 35.79 7.29 23.01
CA ARG A 401 37.02 7.93 23.51
C ARG A 401 38.18 7.86 22.52
N GLU A 402 38.27 6.77 21.76
CA GLU A 402 39.35 6.48 20.81
C GLU A 402 38.77 5.87 19.53
N LEU A 403 39.25 6.30 18.37
CA LEU A 403 38.78 5.85 17.04
C LEU A 403 39.89 5.30 16.13
N SER A 404 41.16 5.41 16.55
CA SER A 404 42.33 4.99 15.77
C SER A 404 42.22 3.53 15.29
N LYS A 405 41.87 2.63 16.22
CA LYS A 405 41.70 1.19 15.95
C LYS A 405 40.53 0.89 15.03
N VAL A 406 39.43 1.63 15.16
CA VAL A 406 38.26 1.48 14.29
C VAL A 406 38.63 1.93 12.88
N ARG A 407 39.34 3.04 12.74
CA ARG A 407 39.79 3.56 11.44
C ARG A 407 40.69 2.56 10.73
N GLU A 408 41.69 2.02 11.42
CA GLU A 408 42.59 1.01 10.85
C GLU A 408 41.81 -0.23 10.39
N ALA A 409 40.93 -0.76 11.25
CA ALA A 409 40.10 -1.92 10.90
C ALA A 409 39.13 -1.64 9.74
N ALA A 410 38.57 -0.43 9.65
CA ALA A 410 37.65 -0.03 8.60
C ALA A 410 38.35 0.09 7.24
N VAL A 411 39.53 0.73 7.22
CA VAL A 411 40.37 0.82 6.01
C VAL A 411 40.79 -0.58 5.55
N ASP A 412 41.25 -1.44 6.46
CA ASP A 412 41.66 -2.80 6.13
C ASP A 412 40.48 -3.63 5.56
N ALA A 413 39.29 -3.54 6.17
CA ALA A 413 38.09 -4.24 5.70
C ALA A 413 37.65 -3.75 4.31
N ALA A 414 37.61 -2.43 4.09
CA ALA A 414 37.26 -1.83 2.80
C ALA A 414 38.29 -2.21 1.72
N ALA A 415 39.59 -2.14 2.04
CA ALA A 415 40.67 -2.51 1.14
C ALA A 415 40.59 -3.99 0.72
N LEU A 416 40.36 -4.91 1.65
CA LEU A 416 40.24 -6.34 1.36
C LEU A 416 38.98 -6.68 0.56
N LYS A 417 37.84 -6.04 0.87
CA LYS A 417 36.60 -6.17 0.09
C LYS A 417 36.79 -5.65 -1.34
N SER A 418 37.49 -4.54 -1.51
CA SER A 418 37.83 -3.98 -2.82
C SER A 418 38.82 -4.85 -3.58
N ALA A 419 39.85 -5.37 -2.92
CA ALA A 419 40.83 -6.27 -3.53
C ALA A 419 40.18 -7.58 -4.00
N LEU A 420 39.22 -8.12 -3.23
CA LEU A 420 38.41 -9.27 -3.65
C LEU A 420 37.61 -8.96 -4.93
N LYS A 421 36.94 -7.80 -4.98
CA LYS A 421 36.20 -7.37 -6.17
C LYS A 421 37.11 -7.17 -7.39
N SER A 422 38.29 -6.58 -7.20
CA SER A 422 39.29 -6.45 -8.27
C SER A 422 39.79 -7.82 -8.76
N ALA A 423 40.04 -8.77 -7.85
CA ALA A 423 40.44 -10.14 -8.20
C ALA A 423 39.34 -10.92 -8.96
N GLU A 424 38.06 -10.63 -8.69
CA GLU A 424 36.94 -11.16 -9.46
C GLU A 424 36.95 -10.63 -10.91
N VAL A 425 37.12 -9.31 -11.06
CA VAL A 425 37.13 -8.64 -12.38
C VAL A 425 38.37 -8.98 -13.21
N GLU A 426 39.54 -9.10 -12.57
CA GLU A 426 40.82 -9.41 -13.21
C GLU A 426 40.98 -10.90 -13.56
N GLY A 427 39.99 -11.74 -13.22
CA GLY A 427 40.05 -13.17 -13.54
C GLY A 427 41.07 -13.94 -12.70
N ALA A 428 41.33 -13.50 -11.47
CA ALA A 428 42.21 -14.20 -10.53
C ALA A 428 41.74 -15.64 -10.30
N ASP A 429 42.69 -16.52 -10.00
CA ASP A 429 42.38 -17.92 -9.76
C ASP A 429 41.63 -18.14 -8.43
N TRP A 430 41.09 -19.34 -8.23
CA TRP A 430 40.29 -19.62 -7.05
C TRP A 430 41.10 -19.61 -5.76
N VAL A 431 42.41 -19.91 -5.79
CA VAL A 431 43.27 -19.89 -4.60
C VAL A 431 43.44 -18.46 -4.11
N ALA A 432 43.75 -17.52 -5.00
CA ALA A 432 43.81 -16.10 -4.66
C ALA A 432 42.47 -15.56 -4.15
N ARG A 433 41.35 -15.98 -4.78
CA ARG A 433 40.01 -15.57 -4.35
C ARG A 433 39.65 -16.14 -2.97
N SER A 434 39.92 -17.42 -2.71
CA SER A 434 39.64 -18.07 -1.43
C SER A 434 40.42 -17.42 -0.28
N GLU A 435 41.70 -17.11 -0.51
CA GLU A 435 42.53 -16.39 0.47
C GLU A 435 42.01 -14.96 0.73
N LEU A 436 41.56 -14.24 -0.30
CA LEU A 436 40.96 -12.92 -0.14
C LEU A 436 39.61 -12.96 0.58
N ILE A 437 38.79 -13.99 0.33
CA ILE A 437 37.51 -14.21 1.04
C ILE A 437 37.76 -14.42 2.53
N GLU A 438 38.70 -15.31 2.88
CA GLU A 438 39.05 -15.58 4.28
C GLU A 438 39.57 -14.32 4.98
N ARG A 439 40.50 -13.60 4.35
CA ARG A 439 41.06 -12.36 4.91
C ARG A 439 40.03 -11.24 5.02
N ALA A 440 39.17 -11.07 4.02
CA ALA A 440 38.08 -10.10 4.05
C ALA A 440 37.08 -10.41 5.18
N SER A 441 36.72 -11.68 5.34
CA SER A 441 35.88 -12.14 6.46
C SER A 441 36.52 -11.84 7.82
N GLY A 442 37.80 -12.18 7.99
CA GLY A 442 38.55 -11.87 9.21
C GLY A 442 38.70 -10.37 9.49
N ALA A 443 38.90 -9.55 8.45
CA ALA A 443 38.94 -8.09 8.59
C ALA A 443 37.57 -7.51 8.96
N GLN A 444 36.49 -8.02 8.38
CA GLN A 444 35.13 -7.63 8.73
C GLN A 444 34.79 -7.96 10.19
N GLN A 445 35.17 -9.16 10.67
CA GLN A 445 34.99 -9.53 12.08
C GLN A 445 35.79 -8.63 13.03
N ARG A 446 37.04 -8.29 12.67
CA ARG A 446 37.86 -7.34 13.44
C ARG A 446 37.22 -5.94 13.48
N LEU A 447 36.67 -5.46 12.37
CA LEU A 447 35.94 -4.19 12.32
C LEU A 447 34.71 -4.21 13.24
N LEU A 448 33.88 -5.26 13.18
CA LEU A 448 32.71 -5.39 14.05
C LEU A 448 33.07 -5.43 15.54
N SER A 449 34.20 -6.07 15.89
CA SER A 449 34.75 -6.07 17.25
C SER A 449 35.25 -4.68 17.67
N ALA A 450 35.93 -3.96 16.77
CA ALA A 450 36.38 -2.59 17.01
C ALA A 450 35.21 -1.61 17.20
N ILE A 451 34.14 -1.73 16.39
CA ILE A 451 32.91 -0.95 16.56
C ILE A 451 32.27 -1.25 17.92
N SER A 452 32.10 -2.54 18.25
CA SER A 452 31.44 -2.95 19.49
C SER A 452 32.20 -2.51 20.76
N SER A 453 33.53 -2.42 20.68
CA SER A 453 34.38 -1.95 21.78
C SER A 453 34.45 -0.42 21.89
N SER A 454 34.35 0.31 20.77
CA SER A 454 34.49 1.78 20.76
C SER A 454 33.20 2.50 21.16
N TRP A 455 32.05 1.99 20.70
CA TRP A 455 30.73 2.53 21.07
C TRP A 455 30.03 1.61 22.08
N ASN A 456 30.74 1.30 23.16
CA ASN A 456 30.28 0.47 24.27
C ASN A 456 29.71 1.33 25.42
N ASN A 457 29.63 0.75 26.62
CA ASN A 457 29.18 1.46 27.82
C ASN A 457 30.21 2.44 28.40
N ASP A 458 31.47 2.42 27.95
CA ASP A 458 32.49 3.38 28.40
C ASP A 458 32.52 4.67 27.55
N ALA A 459 31.79 4.67 26.43
CA ALA A 459 31.55 5.84 25.58
C ALA A 459 30.68 6.87 26.32
N GLY A 460 30.77 8.14 25.92
CA GLY A 460 29.89 9.18 26.42
C GLY A 460 28.53 9.13 25.75
N TRP A 461 27.46 8.98 26.52
CA TRP A 461 26.09 8.99 26.02
C TRP A 461 25.41 10.31 26.39
N TYR A 462 24.85 11.01 25.41
CA TYR A 462 24.25 12.33 25.60
C TYR A 462 22.93 12.45 24.86
N VAL A 463 21.95 13.14 25.44
CA VAL A 463 20.76 13.60 24.72
C VAL A 463 21.06 14.99 24.14
N ALA A 464 20.67 15.22 22.88
CA ALA A 464 20.81 16.53 22.25
C ALA A 464 20.11 17.62 23.07
N GLY A 465 20.84 18.67 23.42
CA GLY A 465 20.34 19.79 24.24
C GLY A 465 20.32 19.54 25.75
N ALA A 466 20.73 18.36 26.24
CA ALA A 466 20.85 18.07 27.66
C ALA A 466 22.25 18.37 28.20
N LYS A 467 22.33 18.70 29.51
CA LYS A 467 23.61 18.97 30.20
C LYS A 467 24.27 17.72 30.75
N ASP A 468 23.46 16.78 31.22
CA ASP A 468 23.93 15.57 31.90
C ASP A 468 24.08 14.42 30.90
N SER A 469 25.10 13.58 31.12
CA SER A 469 25.28 12.34 30.36
C SER A 469 24.30 11.26 30.83
N LEU A 470 23.85 10.42 29.90
CA LEU A 470 23.09 9.21 30.20
C LEU A 470 24.02 8.14 30.78
N ASP A 471 23.46 7.26 31.62
CA ASP A 471 24.19 6.12 32.20
C ASP A 471 23.98 4.85 31.34
N PRO A 472 24.95 4.44 30.51
CA PRO A 472 24.86 3.26 29.66
C PRO A 472 24.75 1.93 30.41
N HIS A 473 25.13 1.87 31.69
CA HIS A 473 25.12 0.63 32.47
C HIS A 473 23.72 0.15 32.84
N GLN A 474 22.70 1.01 32.73
CA GLN A 474 21.29 0.64 32.89
C GLN A 474 20.77 -0.22 31.73
N GLY A 475 21.51 -0.27 30.62
CA GLY A 475 21.16 -0.99 29.41
C GLY A 475 20.43 -0.11 28.40
N LEU A 476 20.73 -0.34 27.11
CA LEU A 476 20.26 0.48 26.00
C LEU A 476 18.74 0.72 25.98
N SER A 477 17.93 -0.32 26.21
CA SER A 477 16.47 -0.17 26.16
C SER A 477 15.91 0.65 27.33
N ALA A 478 16.57 0.66 28.48
CA ALA A 478 16.18 1.48 29.63
C ALA A 478 16.40 2.96 29.31
N ILE A 479 17.58 3.30 28.82
CA ILE A 479 17.96 4.67 28.42
C ILE A 479 17.02 5.21 27.34
N LEU A 480 16.75 4.42 26.30
CA LEU A 480 15.80 4.83 25.26
C LEU A 480 14.38 5.02 25.82
N SER A 481 14.01 4.27 26.86
CA SER A 481 12.72 4.44 27.52
C SER A 481 12.67 5.70 28.37
N ASP A 482 13.76 6.09 29.03
CA ASP A 482 13.84 7.34 29.79
C ASP A 482 13.76 8.54 28.84
N VAL A 483 14.50 8.50 27.73
CA VAL A 483 14.44 9.52 26.68
C VAL A 483 13.04 9.58 26.04
N ALA A 484 12.39 8.44 25.82
CA ALA A 484 11.03 8.41 25.29
C ALA A 484 9.99 8.93 26.30
N ASP A 485 10.16 8.68 27.60
CA ASP A 485 9.29 9.23 28.66
C ASP A 485 9.37 10.77 28.70
N GLU A 486 10.57 11.34 28.54
CA GLU A 486 10.79 12.78 28.51
C GLU A 486 10.29 13.44 27.22
N ALA A 487 10.54 12.81 26.06
CA ALA A 487 10.14 13.34 24.76
C ALA A 487 8.63 13.19 24.50
N TYR A 488 8.00 12.13 25.01
CA TYR A 488 6.59 11.80 24.75
C TYR A 488 5.72 11.71 26.02
N PRO A 489 5.74 12.72 26.91
CA PRO A 489 5.12 12.66 28.23
C PRO A 489 3.59 12.60 28.17
N TYR A 490 2.98 12.95 27.02
CA TYR A 490 1.54 12.94 26.81
C TYR A 490 1.06 11.82 25.88
N THR A 491 1.88 10.78 25.67
CA THR A 491 1.42 9.55 25.01
C THR A 491 0.34 8.88 25.87
N PRO A 492 -0.89 8.70 25.37
CA PRO A 492 -1.91 8.00 26.12
C PRO A 492 -1.63 6.49 26.16
N HIS A 493 -2.16 5.81 27.17
CA HIS A 493 -2.13 4.35 27.20
C HIS A 493 -3.16 3.77 26.20
N ILE A 494 -2.67 3.00 25.21
CA ILE A 494 -3.45 2.35 24.15
C ILE A 494 -3.26 0.83 24.24
N ALA A 495 -4.18 0.16 24.91
CA ALA A 495 -4.16 -1.30 25.09
C ALA A 495 -4.68 -2.07 23.86
N ASN A 496 -4.18 -1.76 22.66
CA ASN A 496 -4.51 -2.47 21.43
C ASN A 496 -3.39 -2.32 20.40
N GLU A 497 -2.55 -3.34 20.28
CA GLU A 497 -1.43 -3.34 19.34
C GLU A 497 -1.85 -3.39 17.88
N MET A 498 -3.06 -3.87 17.58
CA MET A 498 -3.55 -3.92 16.20
C MET A 498 -3.77 -2.53 15.62
N ILE A 499 -4.18 -1.56 16.44
CA ILE A 499 -4.40 -0.16 16.01
C ILE A 499 -3.20 0.74 16.32
N SER A 500 -2.39 0.42 17.33
CA SER A 500 -1.22 1.18 17.77
C SER A 500 0.03 0.93 16.90
N ARG A 501 -0.14 0.96 15.57
CA ARG A 501 0.90 0.74 14.57
C ARG A 501 0.89 1.85 13.53
N ARG A 502 2.05 2.09 12.92
CA ARG A 502 2.21 3.02 11.79
C ARG A 502 1.42 2.48 10.59
N GLU A 503 1.79 1.28 10.17
CA GLU A 503 1.07 0.52 9.15
C GLU A 503 0.24 -0.58 9.79
N LEU A 504 -1.06 -0.58 9.48
CA LEU A 504 -1.97 -1.61 9.96
C LEU A 504 -1.83 -2.86 9.09
N THR A 505 -1.97 -4.03 9.71
CA THR A 505 -2.19 -5.28 8.96
C THR A 505 -3.50 -5.20 8.18
N SER A 506 -3.68 -6.03 7.16
CA SER A 506 -4.94 -6.12 6.41
C SER A 506 -6.15 -6.36 7.32
N GLN A 507 -6.00 -7.20 8.35
CA GLN A 507 -7.00 -7.43 9.37
C GLN A 507 -7.25 -6.19 10.24
N GLY A 508 -6.19 -5.49 10.69
CA GLY A 508 -6.32 -4.26 11.48
C GLY A 508 -6.99 -3.13 10.70
N ALA A 509 -6.64 -2.95 9.43
CA ALA A 509 -7.27 -1.96 8.55
C ALA A 509 -8.76 -2.25 8.34
N LYS A 510 -9.12 -3.52 8.13
CA LYS A 510 -10.52 -3.97 8.02
C LYS A 510 -11.30 -3.74 9.32
N ALA A 511 -10.72 -4.07 10.47
CA ALA A 511 -11.32 -3.87 11.78
C ALA A 511 -11.56 -2.38 12.08
N ARG A 512 -10.58 -1.51 11.78
CA ARG A 512 -10.72 -0.05 11.89
C ARG A 512 -11.85 0.46 11.01
N ARG A 513 -11.94 -0.02 9.75
CA ARG A 513 -13.03 0.34 8.83
C ARG A 513 -14.40 -0.02 9.41
N PHE A 514 -14.60 -1.26 9.84
CA PHE A 514 -15.87 -1.69 10.43
C PHE A 514 -16.23 -0.93 11.70
N LEU A 515 -15.25 -0.60 12.54
CA LEU A 515 -15.47 0.26 13.71
C LEU A 515 -15.89 1.67 13.31
N THR A 516 -15.25 2.26 12.30
CA THR A 516 -15.64 3.57 11.74
C THR A 516 -17.05 3.54 11.16
N ASP A 517 -17.40 2.52 10.39
CA ASP A 517 -18.74 2.37 9.80
C ASP A 517 -19.81 2.25 10.90
N ALA A 518 -19.53 1.47 11.95
CA ALA A 518 -20.40 1.34 13.12
C ALA A 518 -20.56 2.67 13.87
N LEU A 519 -19.46 3.39 14.10
CA LEU A 519 -19.46 4.73 14.70
C LEU A 519 -20.38 5.69 13.92
N LEU A 520 -20.31 5.70 12.58
CA LEU A 520 -21.15 6.59 11.77
C LEU A 520 -22.62 6.21 11.80
N ALA A 521 -22.94 4.91 11.84
CA ALA A 521 -24.32 4.42 11.78
C ALA A 521 -25.06 4.49 13.13
N SER A 522 -24.39 4.19 14.25
CA SER A 522 -25.06 3.77 15.49
C SER A 522 -24.48 4.38 16.77
N GLN A 523 -24.18 5.68 16.78
CA GLN A 523 -23.61 6.40 17.94
C GLN A 523 -24.41 6.30 19.23
N ALA A 524 -25.75 6.18 19.13
CA ALA A 524 -26.65 6.17 20.28
C ALA A 524 -26.84 4.79 20.93
N ILE A 525 -26.08 3.79 20.51
CA ILE A 525 -26.21 2.40 20.94
C ILE A 525 -24.88 1.98 21.58
N GLU A 526 -24.92 1.21 22.68
CA GLU A 526 -23.72 0.59 23.26
C GLU A 526 -22.91 -0.10 22.16
N ALA A 527 -21.57 -0.02 22.24
CA ALA A 527 -20.69 -0.67 21.27
C ALA A 527 -20.85 -0.20 19.82
N PHE A 528 -21.58 0.89 19.56
CA PHE A 528 -22.04 1.25 18.21
C PHE A 528 -22.84 0.12 17.53
N GLY A 529 -23.50 -0.74 18.31
CA GLY A 529 -24.24 -1.90 17.81
C GLY A 529 -23.38 -3.08 17.36
N ILE A 530 -22.06 -3.05 17.58
CA ILE A 530 -21.15 -4.17 17.27
C ILE A 530 -21.52 -5.39 18.13
N LYS A 531 -21.70 -6.55 17.48
CA LYS A 531 -22.01 -7.84 18.13
C LYS A 531 -20.78 -8.74 18.13
N GLY A 532 -20.64 -9.58 19.16
CA GLY A 532 -19.51 -10.49 19.31
C GLY A 532 -18.26 -9.82 19.87
N TYR A 533 -17.11 -10.51 19.77
CA TYR A 533 -15.83 -10.10 20.35
C TYR A 533 -14.69 -10.17 19.32
N GLY A 534 -14.96 -9.71 18.09
CA GLY A 534 -13.97 -9.62 17.02
C GLY A 534 -12.96 -8.47 17.18
N PRO A 535 -12.00 -8.34 16.25
CA PRO A 535 -10.97 -7.30 16.29
C PRO A 535 -11.51 -5.86 16.39
N GLU A 536 -12.60 -5.54 15.68
CA GLU A 536 -13.28 -4.25 15.73
C GLU A 536 -13.89 -3.95 17.11
N ARG A 537 -14.40 -4.98 17.79
CA ARG A 537 -14.87 -4.87 19.18
C ARG A 537 -13.70 -4.61 20.13
N ALA A 538 -12.57 -5.28 19.95
CA ALA A 538 -11.38 -5.05 20.75
C ALA A 538 -10.83 -3.61 20.59
N MET A 539 -10.84 -3.07 19.36
CA MET A 539 -10.49 -1.67 19.11
C MET A 539 -11.49 -0.70 19.77
N TYR A 540 -12.78 -1.00 19.72
CA TYR A 540 -13.81 -0.21 20.41
C TYR A 540 -13.54 -0.15 21.92
N GLU A 541 -13.30 -1.30 22.54
CA GLU A 541 -13.08 -1.40 23.98
C GLU A 541 -11.85 -0.58 24.41
N ALA A 542 -10.76 -0.66 23.65
CA ALA A 542 -9.52 0.04 23.93
C ALA A 542 -9.61 1.56 23.74
N ILE A 543 -10.26 2.03 22.66
CA ILE A 543 -10.26 3.45 22.29
C ILE A 543 -11.47 4.21 22.82
N PHE A 544 -12.65 3.58 22.87
CA PHE A 544 -13.89 4.28 23.21
C PHE A 544 -14.38 3.99 24.62
N ARG A 545 -14.50 2.71 25.00
CA ARG A 545 -15.07 2.34 26.31
C ARG A 545 -14.11 2.64 27.45
N LYS A 546 -12.87 2.14 27.37
CA LYS A 546 -11.86 2.29 28.44
C LYS A 546 -11.49 3.75 28.68
N THR A 547 -11.37 4.54 27.62
CA THR A 547 -11.03 5.97 27.70
C THR A 547 -12.20 6.84 28.17
N GLY A 548 -13.42 6.29 28.11
CA GLY A 548 -14.67 6.99 28.37
C GLY A 548 -15.17 7.87 27.22
N LEU A 549 -14.56 7.82 26.03
CA LEU A 549 -15.02 8.59 24.87
C LEU A 549 -16.45 8.22 24.44
N HIS A 550 -16.90 6.98 24.68
CA HIS A 550 -18.28 6.56 24.43
C HIS A 550 -18.91 6.00 25.70
N ARG A 551 -19.94 6.67 26.22
CA ARG A 551 -20.61 6.30 27.48
C ARG A 551 -22.05 6.78 27.52
N ILE A 552 -22.80 6.32 28.52
CA ILE A 552 -24.16 6.76 28.80
C ILE A 552 -24.13 8.20 29.33
N ALA A 553 -24.95 9.08 28.73
CA ALA A 553 -25.20 10.43 29.17
C ALA A 553 -26.28 10.47 30.26
N ASP A 554 -26.48 11.63 30.89
CA ASP A 554 -27.45 11.81 31.99
C ASP A 554 -28.90 11.49 31.58
N ASP A 555 -29.21 11.55 30.28
CA ASP A 555 -30.51 11.22 29.70
C ASP A 555 -30.70 9.71 29.41
N GLY A 556 -29.75 8.87 29.79
CA GLY A 556 -29.78 7.42 29.59
C GLY A 556 -29.39 6.95 28.18
N THR A 557 -29.04 7.87 27.27
CA THR A 557 -28.61 7.53 25.90
C THR A 557 -27.09 7.43 25.79
N TRP A 558 -26.59 6.56 24.90
CA TRP A 558 -25.16 6.49 24.62
C TRP A 558 -24.72 7.67 23.76
N LYS A 559 -23.62 8.34 24.14
CA LYS A 559 -23.10 9.52 23.43
C LYS A 559 -21.58 9.57 23.45
N LEU A 560 -21.01 10.26 22.46
CA LEU A 560 -19.61 10.62 22.44
C LEU A 560 -19.35 11.77 23.41
N HIS A 561 -18.31 11.64 24.23
CA HIS A 561 -17.93 12.62 25.24
C HIS A 561 -16.42 12.83 25.26
N ARG A 562 -15.97 13.87 25.98
CA ARG A 562 -14.55 14.01 26.35
C ARG A 562 -14.06 12.79 27.17
N PRO A 563 -12.80 12.36 27.01
CA PRO A 563 -12.27 11.21 27.74
C PRO A 563 -12.27 11.46 29.24
N THR A 564 -12.60 10.43 30.03
CA THR A 564 -12.49 10.45 31.49
C THR A 564 -11.10 10.06 31.95
N ASP A 565 -10.44 9.20 31.17
CA ASP A 565 -9.06 8.75 31.41
C ASP A 565 -8.09 9.94 31.41
N PRO A 566 -7.36 10.20 32.51
CA PRO A 566 -6.38 11.27 32.59
C PRO A 566 -5.32 11.24 31.48
N SER A 567 -4.85 10.06 31.03
CA SER A 567 -3.79 9.98 30.02
C SER A 567 -4.23 10.48 28.65
N TRP A 568 -5.54 10.42 28.37
CA TRP A 568 -6.13 10.84 27.10
C TRP A 568 -6.53 12.31 27.08
N LYS A 569 -6.65 12.97 28.24
CA LYS A 569 -7.09 14.38 28.35
C LYS A 569 -6.17 15.36 27.61
N PRO A 570 -4.82 15.29 27.72
CA PRO A 570 -3.94 16.24 27.02
C PRO A 570 -4.08 16.15 25.50
N LEU A 571 -4.09 14.92 24.96
CA LEU A 571 -4.26 14.68 23.52
C LEU A 571 -5.60 15.21 23.02
N TRP A 572 -6.69 14.89 23.73
CA TRP A 572 -8.03 15.33 23.35
C TRP A 572 -8.21 16.86 23.48
N ALA A 573 -7.62 17.47 24.50
CA ALA A 573 -7.64 18.92 24.68
C ALA A 573 -6.90 19.64 23.54
N GLN A 574 -5.72 19.13 23.14
CA GLN A 574 -4.97 19.68 22.02
C GLN A 574 -5.74 19.56 20.70
N LEU A 575 -6.30 18.39 20.41
CA LEU A 575 -7.14 18.18 19.23
C LEU A 575 -8.31 19.17 19.18
N ASN A 576 -9.01 19.37 20.30
CA ASN A 576 -10.11 20.33 20.36
C ASN A 576 -9.64 21.79 20.24
N SER A 577 -8.49 22.12 20.84
CA SER A 577 -7.88 23.44 20.70
C SER A 577 -7.57 23.75 19.24
N ASP A 578 -6.99 22.81 18.50
CA ASP A 578 -6.68 22.97 17.07
C ASP A 578 -7.96 23.18 16.23
N ILE A 579 -9.03 22.42 16.54
CA ILE A 579 -10.34 22.62 15.94
C ILE A 579 -10.89 24.01 16.30
N ASP A 580 -10.77 24.46 17.55
CA ASP A 580 -11.30 25.74 18.02
C ASP A 580 -10.61 26.95 17.40
N HIS A 581 -9.33 26.83 17.03
CA HIS A 581 -8.58 27.88 16.34
C HIS A 581 -8.83 27.92 14.82
N SER A 582 -9.47 26.90 14.23
CA SER A 582 -9.76 26.82 12.78
C SER A 582 -10.95 27.69 12.31
N VAL A 583 -11.05 28.93 12.81
CA VAL A 583 -12.18 29.84 12.50
C VAL A 583 -11.91 30.69 11.26
N GLY A 584 -10.73 31.31 11.21
CA GLY A 584 -10.37 32.25 10.13
C GLY A 584 -9.85 31.56 8.88
N SER A 585 -9.32 30.34 9.01
CA SER A 585 -8.75 29.55 7.92
C SER A 585 -9.07 28.07 8.11
N ARG A 586 -9.12 27.35 7.00
CA ARG A 586 -9.24 25.89 6.99
C ARG A 586 -7.97 25.28 7.56
N LEU A 587 -8.10 24.30 8.46
CA LEU A 587 -6.99 23.53 9.01
C LEU A 587 -6.88 22.19 8.28
N ASN A 588 -5.72 21.90 7.70
CA ASN A 588 -5.47 20.63 7.01
C ASN A 588 -5.39 19.46 8.01
N LEU A 589 -6.07 18.35 7.70
CA LEU A 589 -6.06 17.18 8.59
C LEU A 589 -4.73 16.41 8.58
N GLY A 590 -3.93 16.51 7.52
CA GLY A 590 -2.56 16.00 7.47
C GLY A 590 -1.60 16.76 8.38
N GLU A 591 -1.72 18.10 8.44
CA GLU A 591 -0.96 18.92 9.39
C GLU A 591 -1.33 18.62 10.84
N LEU A 592 -2.63 18.45 11.09
CA LEU A 592 -3.13 18.03 12.40
C LEU A 592 -2.61 16.62 12.76
N ALA A 593 -2.67 15.67 11.83
CA ALA A 593 -2.12 14.33 12.02
C ALA A 593 -0.64 14.37 12.39
N SER A 594 0.17 15.11 11.63
CA SER A 594 1.61 15.27 11.90
C SER A 594 1.89 15.81 13.30
N ARG A 595 1.09 16.76 13.80
CA ARG A 595 1.22 17.27 15.17
C ARG A 595 0.89 16.21 16.24
N LEU A 596 -0.08 15.33 15.99
CA LEU A 596 -0.43 14.26 16.92
C LEU A 596 0.58 13.10 16.92
N THR A 597 1.25 12.85 15.78
CA THR A 597 2.27 11.79 15.66
C THR A 597 3.65 12.23 16.14
N ARG A 598 3.87 13.52 16.39
CA ARG A 598 5.11 14.10 16.94
C ARG A 598 5.07 14.24 18.47
N PRO A 599 6.24 14.39 19.13
CA PRO A 599 6.31 14.87 20.51
C PRO A 599 5.40 16.08 20.75
N PRO A 600 4.70 16.17 21.90
CA PRO A 600 4.79 15.31 23.08
C PRO A 600 3.85 14.08 23.09
N TYR A 601 3.11 13.81 22.00
CA TYR A 601 2.06 12.78 21.98
C TYR A 601 2.49 11.47 21.31
N GLY A 602 3.09 11.55 20.12
CA GLY A 602 3.63 10.39 19.43
C GLY A 602 2.62 9.28 19.09
N ILE A 603 1.33 9.56 18.89
CA ILE A 603 0.40 8.47 18.53
C ILE A 603 0.70 7.93 17.12
N LYS A 604 0.27 6.71 16.80
CA LYS A 604 0.55 6.09 15.50
C LYS A 604 -0.56 6.32 14.48
N ASP A 605 -0.20 6.31 13.19
CA ASP A 605 -1.11 6.56 12.05
C ASP A 605 -2.30 5.60 11.99
N GLY A 606 -2.18 4.40 12.57
CA GLY A 606 -3.30 3.49 12.73
C GLY A 606 -4.49 4.11 13.48
N ILE A 607 -4.22 4.95 14.49
CA ILE A 607 -5.22 5.55 15.39
C ILE A 607 -5.71 6.90 14.86
N VAL A 608 -4.82 7.68 14.24
CA VAL A 608 -5.07 9.08 13.89
C VAL A 608 -6.38 9.29 13.10
N PRO A 609 -6.66 8.56 11.99
CA PRO A 609 -7.91 8.74 11.26
C PRO A 609 -9.15 8.47 12.12
N LEU A 610 -9.12 7.44 12.96
CA LEU A 610 -10.25 7.09 13.83
C LEU A 610 -10.52 8.20 14.85
N LEU A 611 -9.47 8.79 15.44
CA LEU A 611 -9.62 9.91 16.38
C LEU A 611 -10.13 11.18 15.69
N LEU A 612 -9.61 11.50 14.50
CA LEU A 612 -10.06 12.66 13.73
C LEU A 612 -11.53 12.52 13.34
N ILE A 613 -11.93 11.36 12.80
CA ILE A 613 -13.35 11.08 12.48
C ILE A 613 -14.20 11.19 13.75
N THR A 614 -13.76 10.61 14.87
CA THR A 614 -14.49 10.69 16.14
C THR A 614 -14.69 12.13 16.58
N ALA A 615 -13.66 12.98 16.50
CA ALA A 615 -13.75 14.38 16.90
C ALA A 615 -14.66 15.19 15.95
N ILE A 616 -14.59 14.96 14.64
CA ILE A 616 -15.45 15.65 13.67
C ILE A 616 -16.90 15.21 13.86
N VAL A 617 -17.16 13.91 14.06
CA VAL A 617 -18.52 13.38 14.31
C VAL A 617 -19.09 13.94 15.60
N ALA A 618 -18.32 13.91 16.69
CA ALA A 618 -18.73 14.46 17.99
C ALA A 618 -19.00 15.96 17.96
N ARG A 619 -18.47 16.69 16.96
CA ARG A 619 -18.62 18.14 16.79
C ARG A 619 -19.22 18.50 15.43
N SER A 620 -20.01 17.61 14.84
CA SER A 620 -20.58 17.78 13.50
C SER A 620 -21.51 19.01 13.38
N ASP A 621 -22.00 19.54 14.51
CA ASP A 621 -22.80 20.76 14.56
C ASP A 621 -21.96 22.04 14.41
N GLU A 622 -20.66 21.97 14.70
CA GLU A 622 -19.74 23.11 14.81
C GLU A 622 -18.66 23.10 13.71
N VAL A 623 -18.30 21.93 13.21
CA VAL A 623 -17.16 21.73 12.30
C VAL A 623 -17.64 21.40 10.89
N ALA A 624 -17.23 22.21 9.92
CA ALA A 624 -17.39 21.93 8.50
C ALA A 624 -16.17 21.16 7.98
N LEU A 625 -16.41 20.06 7.26
CA LEU A 625 -15.37 19.26 6.59
C LEU A 625 -15.31 19.62 5.11
N TYR A 626 -14.10 19.71 4.56
CA TYR A 626 -13.84 20.00 3.16
C TYR A 626 -12.93 18.93 2.56
N GLU A 627 -13.21 18.53 1.32
CA GLU A 627 -12.40 17.62 0.51
C GLU A 627 -11.99 18.35 -0.79
N HIS A 628 -10.69 18.49 -1.06
CA HIS A 628 -10.19 19.29 -2.19
C HIS A 628 -10.79 20.71 -2.26
N GLY A 629 -11.05 21.28 -1.08
CA GLY A 629 -11.63 22.60 -0.93
C GLY A 629 -13.14 22.71 -1.13
N SER A 630 -13.82 21.62 -1.50
CA SER A 630 -15.29 21.54 -1.60
C SER A 630 -15.90 21.07 -0.28
N LEU A 631 -17.05 21.61 0.11
CA LEU A 631 -17.73 21.21 1.34
C LEU A 631 -18.23 19.76 1.26
N VAL A 632 -17.94 18.99 2.29
CA VAL A 632 -18.51 17.65 2.53
C VAL A 632 -19.79 17.80 3.34
N LEU A 633 -20.93 17.42 2.76
CA LEU A 633 -22.26 17.58 3.37
C LEU A 633 -22.52 16.63 4.55
N SER A 634 -21.93 15.44 4.50
CA SER A 634 -22.04 14.41 5.53
C SER A 634 -20.86 13.46 5.43
N ILE A 635 -20.40 12.96 6.58
CA ILE A 635 -19.38 11.89 6.62
C ILE A 635 -20.11 10.55 6.51
N ASP A 636 -20.13 10.00 5.31
CA ASP A 636 -20.56 8.63 5.06
C ASP A 636 -19.35 7.68 5.06
N ASP A 637 -19.62 6.39 4.85
CA ASP A 637 -18.61 5.33 4.74
C ASP A 637 -17.59 5.62 3.63
N ALA A 638 -18.04 6.12 2.49
CA ALA A 638 -17.18 6.46 1.37
C ALA A 638 -16.23 7.64 1.68
N VAL A 639 -16.72 8.71 2.30
CA VAL A 639 -15.91 9.85 2.76
C VAL A 639 -14.93 9.38 3.83
N ALA A 640 -15.37 8.60 4.81
CA ALA A 640 -14.51 8.11 5.87
C ALA A 640 -13.37 7.21 5.34
N GLU A 641 -13.64 6.38 4.33
CA GLU A 641 -12.62 5.59 3.66
C GLU A 641 -11.58 6.46 2.95
N ARG A 642 -12.02 7.50 2.21
CA ARG A 642 -11.12 8.44 1.53
C ARG A 642 -10.29 9.26 2.52
N LEU A 643 -10.91 9.76 3.59
CA LEU A 643 -10.24 10.49 4.67
C LEU A 643 -9.16 9.64 5.33
N THR A 644 -9.46 8.37 5.58
CA THR A 644 -8.51 7.43 6.19
C THR A 644 -7.29 7.17 5.31
N LYS A 645 -7.46 7.17 3.98
CA LYS A 645 -6.38 6.94 3.01
C LYS A 645 -5.54 8.20 2.75
N ASN A 646 -6.17 9.37 2.69
CA ASN A 646 -5.52 10.62 2.26
C ASN A 646 -5.95 11.81 3.12
N LEU A 647 -5.50 11.87 4.37
CA LEU A 647 -5.81 12.97 5.30
C LEU A 647 -5.46 14.36 4.74
N GLY A 648 -4.37 14.46 3.96
CA GLY A 648 -3.91 15.73 3.39
C GLY A 648 -4.89 16.39 2.41
N HIS A 649 -5.85 15.65 1.85
CA HIS A 649 -6.88 16.21 0.96
C HIS A 649 -8.06 16.82 1.72
N PHE A 650 -8.11 16.59 3.04
CA PHE A 650 -9.21 17.03 3.89
C PHE A 650 -8.78 18.19 4.77
N ALA A 651 -9.70 19.12 4.97
CA ALA A 651 -9.52 20.24 5.88
C ALA A 651 -10.80 20.48 6.68
N ILE A 652 -10.65 21.06 7.87
CA ILE A 652 -11.77 21.41 8.74
C ILE A 652 -11.80 22.91 9.01
N LYS A 653 -13.00 23.44 9.26
CA LYS A 653 -13.20 24.83 9.70
C LYS A 653 -14.26 24.86 10.80
N ASN A 654 -13.99 25.56 11.88
CA ASN A 654 -14.95 25.80 12.94
C ASN A 654 -15.85 26.98 12.57
N THR A 655 -17.15 26.72 12.52
CA THR A 655 -18.18 27.66 12.06
C THR A 655 -18.70 28.59 13.18
N GLN A 656 -18.33 28.33 14.44
CA GLN A 656 -18.76 29.09 15.62
C GLN A 656 -20.28 29.22 15.76
N THR A 657 -21.02 28.13 15.54
CA THR A 657 -22.49 28.09 15.51
C THR A 657 -23.14 27.65 16.82
N ARG A 658 -22.36 27.30 17.85
CA ARG A 658 -22.86 26.79 19.14
C ARG A 658 -23.50 27.85 20.04
N ALA A 659 -23.13 29.12 19.87
CA ALA A 659 -23.55 30.21 20.74
C ALA A 659 -23.57 31.54 19.98
N GLY A 660 -24.22 32.55 20.56
CA GLY A 660 -24.23 33.91 20.05
C GLY A 660 -25.12 34.12 18.82
N THR A 661 -24.74 35.07 17.97
CA THR A 661 -25.52 35.56 16.82
C THR A 661 -25.69 34.52 15.71
N ARG A 662 -24.68 33.71 15.40
CA ARG A 662 -24.76 32.67 14.35
C ARG A 662 -25.76 31.56 14.69
N LEU A 663 -25.87 31.17 15.96
CA LEU A 663 -26.88 30.20 16.40
C LEU A 663 -28.30 30.72 16.17
N ALA A 664 -28.56 31.99 16.53
CA ALA A 664 -29.87 32.61 16.35
C ALA A 664 -30.29 32.62 14.87
N VAL A 665 -29.35 32.93 13.97
CA VAL A 665 -29.57 32.87 12.51
C VAL A 665 -29.94 31.46 12.05
N VAL A 666 -29.19 30.44 12.47
CA VAL A 666 -29.48 29.03 12.12
C VAL A 666 -30.87 28.64 12.60
N GLN A 667 -31.24 28.98 13.84
CA GLN A 667 -32.58 28.69 14.38
C GLN A 667 -33.69 29.42 13.61
N SER A 668 -33.50 30.69 13.26
CA SER A 668 -34.45 31.46 12.46
C SER A 668 -34.63 30.84 11.06
N LEU A 669 -33.54 30.46 10.40
CA LEU A 669 -33.57 29.81 9.09
C LEU A 669 -34.28 28.46 9.14
N VAL A 670 -33.98 27.62 10.15
CA VAL A 670 -34.66 26.34 10.37
C VAL A 670 -36.17 26.55 10.48
N ARG A 671 -36.61 27.49 11.31
CA ARG A 671 -38.04 27.77 11.52
C ARG A 671 -38.72 28.26 10.25
N ARG A 672 -38.11 29.19 9.51
CA ARG A 672 -38.73 29.82 8.33
C ARG A 672 -38.71 28.95 7.08
N LEU A 673 -37.65 28.16 6.89
CA LEU A 673 -37.51 27.27 5.74
C LEU A 673 -38.11 25.87 5.99
N GLY A 674 -38.63 25.61 7.20
CA GLY A 674 -39.24 24.32 7.54
C GLY A 674 -38.25 23.16 7.50
N ILE A 675 -36.97 23.41 7.77
CA ILE A 675 -35.92 22.39 7.70
C ILE A 675 -36.11 21.45 8.90
N THR A 676 -36.33 20.17 8.62
CA THR A 676 -36.58 19.16 9.66
C THR A 676 -35.51 18.08 9.63
N LYS A 677 -35.21 17.52 10.80
CA LYS A 677 -34.29 16.39 10.96
C LYS A 677 -35.09 15.14 11.33
N PRO A 678 -34.77 13.96 10.77
CA PRO A 678 -35.30 12.71 11.30
C PRO A 678 -34.85 12.55 12.76
N LYS A 679 -35.76 12.15 13.66
CA LYS A 679 -35.58 11.97 15.13
C LYS A 679 -35.77 13.18 16.04
N GLY A 680 -36.29 14.33 15.56
CA GLY A 680 -36.74 15.41 16.44
C GLY A 680 -35.64 16.27 17.08
N GLU A 681 -34.39 16.11 16.65
CA GLU A 681 -33.29 17.01 17.01
C GLU A 681 -33.36 18.33 16.19
N PHE A 682 -32.85 19.42 16.76
CA PHE A 682 -32.73 20.69 16.04
C PHE A 682 -31.71 20.56 14.89
N PRO A 683 -32.04 20.99 13.64
CA PRO A 683 -31.11 20.95 12.53
C PRO A 683 -29.87 21.81 12.77
N THR A 684 -28.73 21.31 12.28
CA THR A 684 -27.42 21.95 12.42
C THR A 684 -27.20 23.01 11.35
N PHE A 685 -26.17 23.84 11.51
CA PHE A 685 -25.73 24.77 10.46
C PHE A 685 -25.50 24.05 9.12
N LEU A 686 -24.83 22.90 9.15
CA LEU A 686 -24.55 22.14 7.94
C LEU A 686 -25.83 21.58 7.30
N ASN A 687 -26.83 21.20 8.11
CA ASN A 687 -28.14 20.82 7.59
C ASN A 687 -28.82 22.00 6.88
N VAL A 688 -28.72 23.21 7.43
CA VAL A 688 -29.27 24.42 6.81
C VAL A 688 -28.56 24.73 5.49
N ALA A 689 -27.23 24.76 5.50
CA ALA A 689 -26.44 24.96 4.28
C ALA A 689 -26.80 23.91 3.21
N THR A 690 -26.84 22.63 3.59
CA THR A 690 -27.18 21.53 2.68
C THR A 690 -28.58 21.66 2.09
N ALA A 691 -29.58 22.00 2.92
CA ALA A 691 -30.96 22.21 2.46
C ALA A 691 -31.01 23.35 1.43
N LEU A 692 -30.33 24.46 1.70
CA LEU A 692 -30.28 25.62 0.82
C LEU A 692 -29.58 25.34 -0.52
N TYR A 693 -28.40 24.71 -0.50
CA TYR A 693 -27.72 24.29 -1.73
C TYR A 693 -28.55 23.29 -2.52
N ARG A 694 -29.27 22.39 -1.85
CA ARG A 694 -30.16 21.42 -2.50
C ARG A 694 -31.34 22.12 -3.18
N GLU A 695 -31.99 23.07 -2.51
CA GLU A 695 -33.09 23.86 -3.09
C GLU A 695 -32.64 24.50 -4.40
N LEU A 696 -31.48 25.18 -4.42
CA LEU A 696 -30.99 25.80 -5.65
C LEU A 696 -30.60 24.79 -6.73
N ARG A 697 -30.01 23.64 -6.36
CA ARG A 697 -29.65 22.61 -7.34
C ARG A 697 -30.86 21.95 -7.99
N THR A 698 -32.00 21.92 -7.30
CA THR A 698 -33.26 21.37 -7.85
C THR A 698 -34.00 22.32 -8.80
N LEU A 699 -33.62 23.61 -8.82
CA LEU A 699 -34.22 24.58 -9.74
C LEU A 699 -33.95 24.19 -11.21
N PRO A 700 -34.95 24.31 -12.11
CA PRO A 700 -34.75 24.08 -13.54
C PRO A 700 -33.65 24.99 -14.12
N PRO A 701 -32.94 24.56 -15.17
CA PRO A 701 -31.87 25.36 -15.80
C PRO A 701 -32.30 26.78 -16.20
N TYR A 702 -33.56 26.98 -16.60
CA TYR A 702 -34.15 28.30 -16.86
C TYR A 702 -34.08 29.21 -15.62
N ALA A 703 -34.54 28.73 -14.45
CA ALA A 703 -34.53 29.49 -13.20
C ALA A 703 -33.09 29.80 -12.72
N GLN A 704 -32.12 28.97 -13.10
CA GLN A 704 -30.70 29.22 -12.81
C GLN A 704 -30.08 30.31 -13.68
N ARG A 705 -30.68 30.69 -14.81
CA ARG A 705 -30.08 31.60 -15.81
C ARG A 705 -30.85 32.88 -16.08
N THR A 706 -32.18 32.83 -15.97
CA THR A 706 -33.05 33.96 -16.33
C THR A 706 -32.79 35.19 -15.47
N ARG A 707 -32.91 36.37 -16.05
CA ARG A 707 -32.87 37.66 -15.35
C ARG A 707 -34.21 38.38 -15.39
N ARG A 708 -35.22 37.80 -16.05
CA ARG A 708 -36.55 38.39 -16.19
C ARG A 708 -37.35 38.23 -14.90
N GLU A 709 -38.05 39.29 -14.51
CA GLU A 709 -39.02 39.27 -13.40
C GLU A 709 -38.47 38.72 -12.07
N LEU A 710 -37.17 38.94 -11.83
CA LEU A 710 -36.50 38.65 -10.57
C LEU A 710 -36.04 39.95 -9.90
N SER A 711 -36.20 40.03 -8.59
CA SER A 711 -35.64 41.10 -7.77
C SER A 711 -34.11 41.11 -7.83
N THR A 712 -33.52 42.29 -7.58
CA THR A 712 -32.07 42.46 -7.48
C THR A 712 -31.47 41.55 -6.41
N GLU A 713 -32.20 41.36 -5.31
CA GLU A 713 -31.87 40.51 -4.19
C GLU A 713 -31.90 39.03 -4.59
N ALA A 714 -32.94 38.55 -5.26
CA ALA A 714 -33.01 37.15 -5.72
C ALA A 714 -31.90 36.79 -6.71
N LEU A 715 -31.56 37.72 -7.62
CA LEU A 715 -30.42 37.56 -8.52
C LEU A 715 -29.10 37.47 -7.74
N ALA A 716 -28.87 38.39 -6.81
CA ALA A 716 -27.65 38.40 -6.00
C ALA A 716 -27.54 37.16 -5.09
N VAL A 717 -28.65 36.68 -4.51
CA VAL A 717 -28.69 35.41 -3.75
C VAL A 717 -28.28 34.25 -4.65
N ARG A 718 -28.87 34.13 -5.85
CA ARG A 718 -28.52 33.06 -6.80
C ARG A 718 -27.04 33.08 -7.18
N GLU A 719 -26.52 34.26 -7.53
CA GLU A 719 -25.10 34.42 -7.87
C GLU A 719 -24.18 34.09 -6.68
N ALA A 720 -24.57 34.47 -5.46
CA ALA A 720 -23.81 34.15 -4.25
C ALA A 720 -23.67 32.63 -4.06
N PHE A 721 -24.74 31.85 -4.27
CA PHE A 721 -24.66 30.39 -4.20
C PHE A 721 -23.84 29.75 -5.34
N HIS A 722 -23.83 30.34 -6.54
CA HIS A 722 -23.01 29.83 -7.66
C HIS A 722 -21.51 30.00 -7.43
N HIS A 723 -21.11 31.08 -6.76
CA HIS A 723 -19.69 31.40 -6.54
C HIS A 723 -19.17 31.00 -5.16
N ALA A 724 -20.05 30.67 -4.21
CA ALA A 724 -19.65 30.37 -2.85
C ALA A 724 -18.86 29.05 -2.73
N THR A 725 -17.63 29.19 -2.26
CA THR A 725 -16.73 28.09 -1.87
C THR A 725 -16.87 27.70 -0.40
N GLU A 726 -17.37 28.62 0.44
CA GLU A 726 -17.51 28.46 1.90
C GLU A 726 -18.93 28.78 2.37
N PRO A 727 -19.69 27.79 2.90
CA PRO A 727 -21.06 27.98 3.33
C PRO A 727 -21.22 28.93 4.52
N ASP A 728 -20.22 29.01 5.41
CA ASP A 728 -20.29 29.88 6.59
C ASP A 728 -20.11 31.34 6.18
N THR A 729 -19.13 31.61 5.31
CA THR A 729 -18.95 32.91 4.67
C THR A 729 -20.19 33.30 3.86
N LEU A 730 -20.76 32.36 3.09
CA LEU A 730 -22.00 32.58 2.35
C LEU A 730 -23.16 32.98 3.28
N LEU A 731 -23.44 32.20 4.31
CA LEU A 731 -24.62 32.39 5.16
C LEU A 731 -24.49 33.54 6.16
N PHE A 732 -23.28 33.80 6.66
CA PHE A 732 -23.08 34.78 7.73
C PHE A 732 -22.45 36.08 7.27
N GLU A 733 -21.95 36.17 6.04
CA GLU A 733 -21.29 37.37 5.53
C GLU A 733 -21.86 37.80 4.17
N THR A 734 -21.80 36.93 3.16
CA THR A 734 -22.22 37.27 1.78
C THR A 734 -23.71 37.52 1.65
N LEU A 735 -24.56 36.59 2.11
CA LEU A 735 -26.02 36.73 2.01
C LEU A 735 -26.56 37.87 2.89
N PRO A 736 -26.10 38.07 4.14
CA PRO A 736 -26.48 39.25 4.92
C PRO A 736 -26.15 40.56 4.19
N ALA A 737 -24.99 40.65 3.54
CA ALA A 737 -24.60 41.83 2.77
C ALA A 737 -25.52 42.09 1.56
N VAL A 738 -26.01 41.04 0.88
CA VAL A 738 -27.02 41.17 -0.20
C VAL A 738 -28.28 41.88 0.29
N PHE A 739 -28.68 41.64 1.53
CA PHE A 739 -29.86 42.27 2.15
C PHE A 739 -29.54 43.56 2.92
N GLY A 740 -28.32 44.09 2.80
CA GLY A 740 -27.89 45.31 3.51
C GLY A 740 -27.69 45.14 5.01
N LEU A 741 -27.53 43.91 5.49
CA LEU A 741 -27.28 43.58 6.90
C LEU A 741 -25.79 43.43 7.18
N ALA A 742 -25.37 43.77 8.41
CA ALA A 742 -24.00 43.54 8.85
C ALA A 742 -23.71 42.04 9.01
N PRO A 743 -22.46 41.58 8.77
CA PRO A 743 -22.09 40.18 8.95
C PRO A 743 -22.33 39.65 10.36
N PHE A 744 -22.83 38.43 10.46
CA PHE A 744 -23.08 37.75 11.74
C PHE A 744 -21.80 37.11 12.28
N LYS A 745 -21.21 37.76 13.29
CA LYS A 745 -20.01 37.24 13.99
C LYS A 745 -20.36 36.03 14.86
N GLY A 746 -19.40 35.15 15.15
CA GLY A 746 -19.62 34.00 16.03
C GLY A 746 -19.76 34.35 17.52
N ARG A 747 -19.15 35.46 17.97
CA ARG A 747 -19.26 35.97 19.35
C ARG A 747 -20.07 37.27 19.39
N GLY A 748 -21.01 37.38 20.31
CA GLY A 748 -21.85 38.56 20.49
C GLY A 748 -23.19 38.23 21.15
N ARG A 749 -23.91 39.26 21.62
CA ARG A 749 -25.27 39.10 22.13
C ARG A 749 -26.21 38.88 20.94
N PRO A 750 -26.99 37.78 20.90
CA PRO A 750 -27.92 37.54 19.81
C PRO A 750 -28.98 38.66 19.75
N ASP A 751 -29.20 39.21 18.57
CA ASP A 751 -30.38 40.03 18.26
C ASP A 751 -31.34 39.19 17.39
N PRO A 752 -32.38 38.58 18.00
CA PRO A 752 -33.33 37.74 17.27
C PRO A 752 -34.06 38.49 16.16
N GLY A 753 -34.28 39.80 16.32
CA GLY A 753 -35.01 40.60 15.33
C GLY A 753 -34.27 40.73 14.00
N THR A 754 -32.94 40.87 14.05
CA THR A 754 -32.10 40.91 12.85
C THR A 754 -31.96 39.52 12.20
N ALA A 755 -31.88 38.45 13.01
CA ALA A 755 -31.82 37.07 12.51
C ALA A 755 -33.12 36.63 11.82
N ASP A 756 -34.28 36.96 12.41
CA ASP A 756 -35.58 36.66 11.81
C ASP A 756 -35.81 37.47 10.52
N ARG A 757 -35.39 38.75 10.48
CA ARG A 757 -35.44 39.57 9.27
C ARG A 757 -34.61 38.97 8.13
N PHE A 758 -33.38 38.54 8.43
CA PHE A 758 -32.52 37.88 7.46
C PHE A 758 -33.16 36.58 6.94
N ALA A 759 -33.70 35.75 7.84
CA ALA A 759 -34.36 34.50 7.45
C ALA A 759 -35.59 34.74 6.56
N ASP A 760 -36.39 35.77 6.85
CA ASP A 760 -37.57 36.14 6.05
C ASP A 760 -37.18 36.62 4.65
N GLN A 761 -36.15 37.46 4.55
CA GLN A 761 -35.65 37.96 3.26
C GLN A 761 -35.07 36.83 2.41
N LEU A 762 -34.29 35.93 3.01
CA LEU A 762 -33.72 34.78 2.29
C LEU A 762 -34.82 33.79 1.84
N ALA A 763 -35.79 33.50 2.70
CA ALA A 763 -36.92 32.64 2.34
C ALA A 763 -37.74 33.26 1.19
N GLY A 764 -37.96 34.59 1.21
CA GLY A 764 -38.59 35.33 0.14
C GLY A 764 -37.86 35.18 -1.20
N ALA A 765 -36.54 35.41 -1.21
CA ALA A 765 -35.72 35.25 -2.42
C ALA A 765 -35.73 33.81 -2.98
N ILE A 766 -35.64 32.79 -2.12
CA ILE A 766 -35.71 31.38 -2.56
C ILE A 766 -37.08 31.05 -3.13
N THR A 767 -38.15 31.55 -2.52
CA THR A 767 -39.53 31.36 -3.01
C THR A 767 -39.69 32.01 -4.39
N GLU A 768 -39.15 33.22 -4.56
CA GLU A 768 -39.17 33.94 -5.83
C GLU A 768 -38.48 33.17 -6.96
N LEU A 769 -37.32 32.57 -6.68
CA LEU A 769 -36.57 31.70 -7.61
C LEU A 769 -37.32 30.40 -7.95
N ARG A 770 -38.06 29.83 -6.99
CA ARG A 770 -38.90 28.63 -7.22
C ARG A 770 -40.08 28.93 -8.13
N GLU A 771 -40.69 30.11 -7.95
CA GLU A 771 -41.86 30.56 -8.71
C GLU A 771 -41.52 30.98 -10.16
N THR A 772 -40.25 31.09 -10.52
CA THR A 772 -39.84 31.54 -11.86
C THR A 772 -40.26 30.58 -12.98
N TYR A 773 -40.11 29.27 -12.77
CA TYR A 773 -40.50 28.28 -13.79
C TYR A 773 -42.03 28.11 -13.92
N PRO A 774 -42.81 28.03 -12.82
CA PRO A 774 -44.28 28.10 -12.89
C PRO A 774 -44.80 29.37 -13.57
N ARG A 775 -44.16 30.53 -13.36
CA ARG A 775 -44.49 31.77 -14.07
C ARG A 775 -44.25 31.66 -15.57
N LEU A 776 -43.12 31.10 -16.00
CA LEU A 776 -42.84 30.84 -17.41
C LEU A 776 -43.92 29.95 -18.05
N LEU A 777 -44.34 28.89 -17.36
CA LEU A 777 -45.39 28.00 -17.89
C LEU A 777 -46.74 28.72 -18.01
N ARG A 778 -47.13 29.55 -17.04
CA ARG A 778 -48.33 30.39 -17.16
C ARG A 778 -48.26 31.35 -18.33
N PHE A 779 -47.11 32.01 -18.52
CA PHE A 779 -46.86 32.86 -19.68
C PHE A 779 -47.02 32.09 -21.01
N ILE A 780 -46.44 30.89 -21.11
CA ILE A 780 -46.58 30.03 -22.30
C ILE A 780 -48.05 29.68 -22.55
N GLN A 781 -48.80 29.31 -21.51
CA GLN A 781 -50.22 28.98 -21.59
C GLN A 781 -51.04 30.18 -22.10
N GLU A 782 -50.84 31.37 -21.53
CA GLU A 782 -51.54 32.59 -21.92
C GLU A 782 -51.27 32.97 -23.38
N GLN A 783 -50.01 32.91 -23.80
CA GLN A 783 -49.62 33.21 -25.18
C GLN A 783 -50.15 32.17 -26.18
N LEU A 784 -50.18 30.89 -25.80
CA LEU A 784 -50.78 29.83 -26.62
C LEU A 784 -52.30 30.06 -26.77
N ALA A 785 -53.00 30.28 -25.65
CA ALA A 785 -54.43 30.57 -25.61
C ALA A 785 -54.82 31.77 -26.50
N GLN A 786 -54.05 32.86 -26.38
CA GLN A 786 -54.24 34.06 -27.22
C GLN A 786 -53.99 33.76 -28.70
N ALA A 787 -52.90 33.05 -29.01
CA ALA A 787 -52.52 32.72 -30.38
C ALA A 787 -53.50 31.76 -31.07
N THR A 788 -54.26 30.96 -30.34
CA THR A 788 -55.26 30.02 -30.89
C THR A 788 -56.70 30.49 -30.72
N ALA A 789 -56.94 31.61 -30.03
CA ALA A 789 -58.27 32.09 -29.64
C ALA A 789 -59.07 31.07 -28.80
N SER A 790 -58.37 30.31 -27.97
CA SER A 790 -58.94 29.30 -27.07
C SER A 790 -58.71 29.74 -25.63
N GLY A 791 -59.74 29.76 -24.80
CA GLY A 791 -59.64 30.18 -23.38
C GLY A 791 -59.90 29.03 -22.41
N GLY A 792 -59.57 29.23 -21.13
CA GLY A 792 -59.89 28.28 -20.05
C GLY A 792 -58.67 27.84 -19.23
N ARG A 793 -58.87 26.83 -18.36
CA ARG A 793 -57.77 26.19 -17.64
C ARG A 793 -56.90 25.39 -18.62
N LEU A 794 -55.70 25.00 -18.20
CA LEU A 794 -54.77 24.25 -19.06
C LEU A 794 -55.39 22.96 -19.62
N SER A 795 -56.20 22.27 -18.83
CA SER A 795 -56.98 21.10 -19.25
C SER A 795 -57.94 21.42 -20.41
N ASP A 796 -58.66 22.54 -20.30
CA ASP A 796 -59.66 22.96 -21.27
C ASP A 796 -58.99 23.39 -22.58
N LEU A 797 -57.88 24.12 -22.46
CA LEU A 797 -57.03 24.52 -23.58
C LEU A 797 -56.47 23.29 -24.31
N ARG A 798 -55.96 22.30 -23.57
CA ARG A 798 -55.47 21.04 -24.13
C ARG A 798 -56.58 20.30 -24.87
N HIS A 799 -57.74 20.10 -24.24
CA HIS A 799 -58.85 19.40 -24.86
C HIS A 799 -59.35 20.07 -26.15
N ALA A 800 -59.51 21.40 -26.14
CA ALA A 800 -59.93 22.16 -27.31
C ALA A 800 -58.91 22.05 -28.44
N LEU A 801 -57.62 22.29 -28.16
CA LEU A 801 -56.58 22.27 -29.18
C LEU A 801 -56.25 20.87 -29.69
N THR A 802 -56.34 19.84 -28.85
CA THR A 802 -56.24 18.45 -29.31
C THR A 802 -57.38 18.13 -30.26
N ALA A 803 -58.63 18.49 -29.95
CA ALA A 803 -59.76 18.26 -30.84
C ALA A 803 -59.61 18.97 -32.19
N ASP A 804 -59.13 20.23 -32.18
CA ASP A 804 -58.85 20.99 -33.40
C ASP A 804 -57.73 20.38 -34.22
N ALA A 805 -56.64 19.96 -33.56
CA ALA A 805 -55.48 19.36 -34.20
C ALA A 805 -55.77 17.96 -34.78
N THR A 806 -56.57 17.12 -34.12
CA THR A 806 -56.98 15.80 -34.63
C THR A 806 -57.74 15.92 -35.95
N ARG A 807 -58.56 16.96 -36.13
CA ARG A 807 -59.25 17.20 -37.41
C ARG A 807 -58.30 17.58 -38.54
N LEU A 808 -57.18 18.23 -38.21
CA LEU A 808 -56.16 18.68 -39.15
C LEU A 808 -55.08 17.63 -39.43
N GLU A 809 -55.04 16.55 -38.64
CA GLU A 809 -54.02 15.52 -38.74
C GLU A 809 -54.07 14.83 -40.11
N GLY A 810 -52.93 14.72 -40.78
CA GLY A 810 -52.83 14.18 -42.15
C GLY A 810 -53.19 15.17 -43.27
N HIS A 811 -53.73 16.35 -42.95
CA HIS A 811 -54.18 17.36 -43.93
C HIS A 811 -53.27 18.61 -44.00
N VAL A 812 -52.16 18.63 -43.24
CA VAL A 812 -51.19 19.74 -43.22
C VAL A 812 -49.90 19.38 -43.96
N LEU A 813 -49.54 20.19 -44.97
CA LEU A 813 -48.32 20.03 -45.77
C LEU A 813 -47.13 20.85 -45.23
N GLU A 814 -47.38 22.03 -44.64
CA GLU A 814 -46.31 22.89 -44.13
C GLU A 814 -45.58 22.23 -42.93
N PRO A 815 -44.26 22.02 -42.99
CA PRO A 815 -43.55 21.25 -41.97
C PRO A 815 -43.68 21.79 -40.53
N ARG A 816 -43.62 23.11 -40.35
CA ARG A 816 -43.70 23.74 -39.00
C ARG A 816 -45.09 23.60 -38.40
N LEU A 817 -46.14 23.85 -39.19
CA LEU A 817 -47.52 23.64 -38.75
C LEU A 817 -47.83 22.16 -38.52
N LYS A 818 -47.31 21.25 -39.36
CA LYS A 818 -47.46 19.79 -39.18
C LYS A 818 -46.83 19.32 -37.87
N ALA A 819 -45.63 19.81 -37.53
CA ALA A 819 -44.99 19.52 -36.26
C ALA A 819 -45.80 20.07 -35.07
N PHE A 820 -46.33 21.30 -35.19
CA PHE A 820 -47.18 21.92 -34.16
C PHE A 820 -48.48 21.14 -33.94
N VAL A 821 -49.19 20.75 -35.00
CA VAL A 821 -50.39 19.89 -34.93
C VAL A 821 -50.04 18.55 -34.28
N GLY A 822 -48.95 17.92 -34.69
CA GLY A 822 -48.48 16.67 -34.06
C GLY A 822 -48.13 16.84 -32.58
N ALA A 823 -47.69 18.02 -32.15
CA ALA A 823 -47.43 18.33 -30.74
C ALA A 823 -48.73 18.45 -29.92
N LEU A 824 -49.79 19.00 -30.50
CA LEU A 824 -51.09 19.20 -29.85
C LEU A 824 -51.86 17.88 -29.65
N VAL A 825 -51.69 16.89 -30.54
CA VAL A 825 -52.37 15.58 -30.48
C VAL A 825 -51.67 14.57 -29.56
N ARG A 826 -50.43 14.83 -29.14
CA ARG A 826 -49.67 13.90 -28.29
C ARG A 826 -50.40 13.60 -26.97
N PRO A 827 -50.54 12.31 -26.58
CA PRO A 827 -51.24 11.91 -25.37
C PRO A 827 -50.36 12.11 -24.13
N LEU A 828 -50.25 13.36 -23.68
CA LEU A 828 -49.50 13.77 -22.49
C LEU A 828 -50.42 14.44 -21.47
N ASP A 829 -50.05 14.36 -20.19
CA ASP A 829 -50.69 15.12 -19.12
C ASP A 829 -50.46 16.63 -19.29
N ASP A 830 -51.30 17.46 -18.65
CA ASP A 830 -51.40 18.91 -18.90
C ASP A 830 -50.05 19.67 -18.92
N GLN A 831 -49.21 19.54 -17.88
CA GLN A 831 -47.92 20.24 -17.83
C GLN A 831 -46.89 19.67 -18.84
N PRO A 832 -46.62 18.35 -18.89
CA PRO A 832 -45.77 17.77 -19.93
C PRO A 832 -46.24 18.08 -21.36
N TRP A 833 -47.55 18.15 -21.58
CA TRP A 833 -48.15 18.56 -22.85
C TRP A 833 -47.78 20.00 -23.21
N LEU A 834 -47.96 20.95 -22.28
CA LEU A 834 -47.61 22.35 -22.50
C LEU A 834 -46.11 22.53 -22.79
N GLU A 835 -45.27 21.82 -22.02
CA GLU A 835 -43.82 21.81 -22.23
C GLU A 835 -43.44 21.27 -23.61
N ASN A 836 -44.10 20.20 -24.06
CA ASN A 836 -43.91 19.61 -25.39
C ASN A 836 -44.37 20.55 -26.52
N VAL A 837 -45.51 21.22 -26.37
CA VAL A 837 -46.00 22.19 -27.35
C VAL A 837 -45.02 23.36 -27.46
N ALA A 838 -44.60 23.91 -26.34
CA ALA A 838 -43.63 25.00 -26.30
C ALA A 838 -42.27 24.61 -26.89
N MET A 839 -41.82 23.37 -26.64
CA MET A 839 -40.60 22.83 -27.25
C MET A 839 -40.67 22.82 -28.77
N VAL A 840 -41.80 22.40 -29.34
CA VAL A 840 -41.98 22.34 -30.79
C VAL A 840 -42.08 23.73 -31.41
N VAL A 841 -42.77 24.67 -30.77
CA VAL A 841 -42.83 26.07 -31.20
C VAL A 841 -41.43 26.72 -31.20
N CYS A 842 -40.59 26.38 -30.23
CA CYS A 842 -39.21 26.86 -30.12
C CYS A 842 -38.16 25.90 -30.70
N GLU A 843 -38.47 25.23 -31.82
CA GLU A 843 -37.50 24.49 -32.64
C GLU A 843 -36.72 23.40 -31.88
N GLY A 844 -37.39 22.70 -30.96
CA GLY A 844 -36.83 21.57 -30.21
C GLY A 844 -36.23 21.93 -28.86
N GLN A 845 -36.31 23.19 -28.42
CA GLN A 845 -35.80 23.61 -27.12
C GLN A 845 -36.90 23.60 -26.06
N ALA A 846 -36.79 22.72 -25.06
CA ALA A 846 -37.78 22.62 -23.99
C ALA A 846 -37.76 23.85 -23.05
N PRO A 847 -38.92 24.31 -22.51
CA PRO A 847 -38.99 25.48 -21.62
C PRO A 847 -38.02 25.46 -20.44
N ARG A 848 -37.75 24.26 -19.90
CA ARG A 848 -36.81 24.07 -18.78
C ARG A 848 -35.40 24.58 -19.04
N VAL A 849 -34.97 24.67 -20.31
CA VAL A 849 -33.62 25.09 -20.72
C VAL A 849 -33.60 26.42 -21.47
N TRP A 850 -34.71 27.13 -21.51
CA TRP A 850 -34.79 28.42 -22.20
C TRP A 850 -33.82 29.46 -21.61
N THR A 851 -33.46 30.41 -22.45
CA THR A 851 -32.84 31.68 -22.06
C THR A 851 -33.87 32.79 -22.21
N ASP A 852 -33.54 33.98 -21.71
CA ASP A 852 -34.42 35.15 -21.84
C ASP A 852 -34.69 35.52 -23.31
N ASP A 853 -33.74 35.27 -24.22
CA ASP A 853 -33.92 35.48 -25.65
C ASP A 853 -34.96 34.51 -26.24
N ILE A 854 -34.85 33.20 -25.94
CA ILE A 854 -35.80 32.19 -26.42
C ILE A 854 -37.20 32.47 -25.88
N ALA A 855 -37.32 32.77 -24.58
CA ALA A 855 -38.59 33.15 -23.97
C ALA A 855 -39.18 34.43 -24.61
N GLY A 856 -38.35 35.38 -25.04
CA GLY A 856 -38.76 36.58 -25.76
C GLY A 856 -39.27 36.34 -27.17
N ARG A 857 -38.78 35.30 -27.86
CA ARG A 857 -39.21 34.94 -29.23
C ARG A 857 -40.48 34.11 -29.26
N PHE A 858 -40.85 33.47 -28.14
CA PHE A 858 -42.01 32.56 -28.06
C PHE A 858 -43.34 33.21 -28.50
N PRO A 859 -43.73 34.42 -28.03
CA PRO A 859 -44.98 35.08 -28.43
C PRO A 859 -45.15 35.23 -29.95
N MET A 860 -44.09 35.65 -30.64
CA MET A 860 -44.09 35.84 -32.09
C MET A 860 -44.29 34.49 -32.79
N ARG A 861 -43.51 33.48 -32.41
CA ARG A 861 -43.56 32.14 -33.01
C ARG A 861 -44.89 31.43 -32.78
N VAL A 862 -45.45 31.53 -31.57
CA VAL A 862 -46.75 30.91 -31.26
C VAL A 862 -47.89 31.64 -31.95
N SER A 863 -47.84 32.97 -32.10
CA SER A 863 -48.82 33.75 -32.85
C SER A 863 -48.86 33.38 -34.34
N GLU A 864 -47.69 33.20 -34.98
CA GLU A 864 -47.59 32.73 -36.36
C GLU A 864 -48.25 31.36 -36.56
N LEU A 865 -47.88 30.38 -35.72
CA LEU A 865 -48.36 29.00 -35.79
C LEU A 865 -49.83 28.87 -35.40
N GLY A 866 -50.27 29.57 -34.35
CA GLY A 866 -51.67 29.61 -33.92
C GLY A 866 -52.57 30.28 -34.97
N GLY A 867 -52.10 31.36 -35.59
CA GLY A 867 -52.77 31.98 -36.74
C GLY A 867 -52.88 31.03 -37.93
N ALA A 868 -51.81 30.29 -38.25
CA ALA A 868 -51.81 29.29 -39.31
C ALA A 868 -52.79 28.14 -39.02
N LEU A 869 -52.80 27.63 -37.79
CA LEU A 869 -53.73 26.60 -37.33
C LEU A 869 -55.19 27.01 -37.55
N ARG A 870 -55.57 28.23 -37.12
CA ARG A 870 -56.94 28.75 -37.31
C ARG A 870 -57.32 28.86 -38.79
N ARG A 871 -56.44 29.43 -39.62
CA ARG A 871 -56.68 29.58 -41.07
C ARG A 871 -56.87 28.23 -41.74
N THR A 872 -56.04 27.25 -41.41
CA THR A 872 -56.14 25.90 -41.98
C THR A 872 -57.36 25.15 -41.47
N SER A 873 -57.74 25.34 -40.19
CA SER A 873 -58.98 24.78 -39.64
C SER A 873 -60.23 25.33 -40.33
N ALA A 874 -60.27 26.65 -40.60
CA ALA A 874 -61.38 27.27 -41.34
C ALA A 874 -61.50 26.70 -42.77
N LEU A 875 -60.37 26.59 -43.49
CA LEU A 875 -60.34 26.01 -44.84
C LEU A 875 -60.80 24.55 -44.87
N LEU A 876 -60.45 23.74 -43.87
CA LEU A 876 -60.90 22.36 -43.79
C LEU A 876 -62.42 22.30 -43.50
N HIS A 877 -62.92 23.19 -42.63
CA HIS A 877 -64.34 23.27 -42.30
C HIS A 877 -65.18 23.64 -43.54
N ASP A 878 -64.75 24.65 -44.30
CA ASP A 878 -65.42 25.06 -45.55
C ASP A 878 -65.35 23.97 -46.63
N ARG A 879 -64.22 23.26 -46.73
CA ARG A 879 -64.05 22.16 -47.69
C ARG A 879 -64.92 20.94 -47.34
N LEU A 880 -65.10 20.64 -46.05
CA LEU A 880 -65.99 19.58 -45.58
C LEU A 880 -67.47 19.97 -45.71
N ALA A 881 -67.82 21.24 -45.48
CA ALA A 881 -69.16 21.78 -45.72
C ALA A 881 -69.53 21.80 -47.22
N ALA A 882 -68.54 21.97 -48.11
CA ALA A 882 -68.72 22.02 -49.56
C ALA A 882 -68.80 20.66 -50.27
N ASN A 883 -68.87 19.53 -49.56
CA ASN A 883 -69.02 18.19 -50.16
C ASN A 883 -70.42 17.90 -50.77
N ILE A 884 -71.19 18.95 -51.13
CA ILE A 884 -72.43 18.84 -51.91
C ILE A 884 -72.12 19.17 -53.38
N LYS A 885 -71.88 18.09 -54.16
CA LYS A 885 -71.90 17.96 -55.64
C LYS A 885 -71.73 19.24 -56.50
N GLN A 886 -70.49 19.58 -56.88
CA GLN A 886 -70.07 20.00 -58.23
C GLN A 886 -68.55 20.21 -58.29
N SER A 887 -67.90 19.88 -59.42
CA SER A 887 -66.46 20.06 -59.63
C SER A 887 -66.15 21.51 -60.02
N TYR A 888 -65.34 22.21 -59.21
CA TYR A 888 -64.82 23.56 -59.49
C TYR A 888 -63.30 23.62 -59.27
N SER A 889 -62.61 24.57 -59.92
CA SER A 889 -61.22 24.91 -59.59
C SER A 889 -61.20 26.15 -58.70
N ALA A 890 -60.75 26.03 -57.46
CA ALA A 890 -60.54 27.17 -56.57
C ALA A 890 -59.04 27.47 -56.48
N SER A 891 -58.68 28.75 -56.69
CA SER A 891 -57.33 29.27 -56.50
C SER A 891 -57.37 30.35 -55.43
N ARG A 892 -56.46 30.28 -54.44
CA ARG A 892 -56.34 31.30 -53.41
C ARG A 892 -55.36 32.37 -53.85
N MET A 893 -55.78 33.63 -53.83
CA MET A 893 -54.90 34.78 -54.04
C MET A 893 -54.69 35.49 -52.71
N THR A 894 -53.43 35.64 -52.30
CA THR A 894 -53.05 36.49 -51.16
C THR A 894 -52.45 37.77 -51.72
N LEU A 895 -53.10 38.90 -51.46
CA LEU A 895 -52.59 40.21 -51.82
C LEU A 895 -51.99 40.86 -50.57
N THR A 896 -50.66 40.91 -50.52
CA THR A 896 -49.92 41.60 -49.46
C THR A 896 -49.66 43.04 -49.90
N ARG A 897 -50.17 43.99 -49.12
CA ARG A 897 -50.03 45.42 -49.38
C ARG A 897 -48.67 45.93 -48.88
N PRO A 898 -48.18 47.07 -49.39
CA PRO A 898 -46.95 47.70 -48.91
C PRO A 898 -46.95 48.03 -47.41
N ASP A 899 -48.13 48.19 -46.80
CA ASP A 899 -48.31 48.44 -45.37
C ASP A 899 -48.26 47.14 -44.50
N GLY A 900 -48.04 45.99 -45.13
CA GLY A 900 -47.99 44.68 -44.49
C GLY A 900 -49.35 44.04 -44.22
N SER A 901 -50.46 44.70 -44.58
CA SER A 901 -51.79 44.09 -44.49
C SER A 901 -51.99 43.07 -45.62
N GLU A 902 -52.59 41.94 -45.28
CA GLU A 902 -52.90 40.87 -46.24
C GLU A 902 -54.42 40.77 -46.39
N SER A 903 -54.91 40.88 -47.62
CA SER A 903 -56.26 40.42 -47.96
C SER A 903 -56.18 39.11 -48.71
N ILE A 904 -57.00 38.15 -48.29
CA ILE A 904 -57.04 36.81 -48.86
C ILE A 904 -58.41 36.66 -49.51
N GLU A 905 -58.42 36.47 -50.83
CA GLU A 905 -59.64 36.15 -51.56
C GLU A 905 -59.58 34.76 -52.17
N LEU A 906 -60.73 34.09 -52.13
CA LEU A 906 -60.95 32.79 -52.75
C LEU A 906 -61.56 33.02 -54.14
N LEU A 907 -60.79 32.81 -55.19
CA LEU A 907 -61.27 32.95 -56.56
C LEU A 907 -61.79 31.59 -57.03
N VAL A 908 -63.09 31.53 -57.30
CA VAL A 908 -63.77 30.34 -57.81
C VAL A 908 -64.27 30.64 -59.22
N LEU A 909 -63.92 29.77 -60.16
CA LEU A 909 -64.46 29.76 -61.52
C LEU A 909 -65.14 28.41 -61.73
N THR A 910 -66.45 28.42 -61.97
CA THR A 910 -67.15 27.22 -62.44
C THR A 910 -66.83 26.98 -63.92
N GLU A 911 -66.97 25.74 -64.40
CA GLU A 911 -66.73 25.43 -65.83
C GLU A 911 -67.67 26.21 -66.76
N ALA A 912 -68.90 26.53 -66.33
CA ALA A 912 -69.82 27.34 -67.11
C ALA A 912 -69.37 28.81 -67.22
N GLU A 913 -68.88 29.40 -66.13
CA GLU A 913 -68.36 30.78 -66.12
C GLU A 913 -67.05 30.91 -66.89
N LYS A 914 -66.17 29.92 -66.75
CA LYS A 914 -64.91 29.84 -67.49
C LYS A 914 -65.17 29.80 -68.99
N SER A 915 -66.05 28.91 -69.45
CA SER A 915 -66.42 28.82 -70.88
C SER A 915 -67.06 30.10 -71.43
N ALA A 916 -67.77 30.87 -70.59
CA ALA A 916 -68.35 32.16 -70.98
C ALA A 916 -67.31 33.28 -71.12
N ILE A 917 -66.24 33.27 -70.32
CA ILE A 917 -65.23 34.35 -70.25
C ILE A 917 -64.05 34.08 -71.20
N ASP A 918 -63.69 32.82 -71.44
CA ASP A 918 -62.53 32.41 -72.25
C ASP A 918 -62.44 33.14 -73.61
N PRO A 919 -63.51 33.31 -74.42
CA PRO A 919 -63.42 33.99 -75.73
C PRO A 919 -63.08 35.49 -75.65
N HIS A 920 -63.34 36.12 -74.50
CA HIS A 920 -63.01 37.51 -74.23
C HIS A 920 -61.62 37.64 -73.63
N PHE A 921 -61.28 36.74 -72.70
CA PHE A 921 -59.96 36.66 -72.09
C PHE A 921 -58.86 36.40 -73.12
N GLU A 922 -59.03 35.41 -74.01
CA GLU A 922 -58.05 35.09 -75.05
C GLU A 922 -57.85 36.27 -76.01
N ARG A 923 -58.92 36.97 -76.44
CA ARG A 923 -58.80 38.17 -77.28
C ARG A 923 -57.98 39.29 -76.61
N LEU A 924 -58.16 39.50 -75.31
CA LEU A 924 -57.42 40.50 -74.54
C LEU A 924 -55.94 40.13 -74.41
N VAL A 925 -55.66 38.85 -74.17
CA VAL A 925 -54.30 38.32 -74.11
C VAL A 925 -53.60 38.43 -75.46
N ASP A 926 -54.27 38.05 -76.56
CA ASP A 926 -53.74 38.13 -77.92
C ASP A 926 -53.43 39.58 -78.34
N THR A 927 -54.32 40.53 -78.02
CA THR A 927 -54.09 41.96 -78.31
C THR A 927 -52.86 42.51 -77.58
N LEU A 928 -52.62 42.07 -76.34
CA LEU A 928 -51.41 42.43 -75.60
C LEU A 928 -50.17 41.73 -76.16
N MET A 929 -50.31 40.49 -76.67
CA MET A 929 -49.21 39.77 -77.29
C MET A 929 -48.77 40.39 -78.63
N ASP A 930 -49.70 40.91 -79.43
CA ASP A 930 -49.41 41.63 -80.69
C ASP A 930 -48.58 42.90 -80.47
N SER A 931 -48.58 43.46 -79.26
CA SER A 931 -47.71 44.57 -78.86
C SER A 931 -46.27 44.15 -78.49
N GLY A 932 -45.92 42.88 -78.68
CA GLY A 932 -44.58 42.32 -78.45
C GLY A 932 -44.38 41.66 -77.07
N LEU A 933 -45.44 41.46 -76.30
CA LEU A 933 -45.38 40.82 -74.98
C LEU A 933 -45.53 39.29 -75.07
N SER A 934 -44.85 38.57 -74.17
CA SER A 934 -45.12 37.13 -74.01
C SER A 934 -46.46 36.91 -73.29
N ARG A 935 -47.13 35.79 -73.56
CA ARG A 935 -48.40 35.42 -72.91
C ARG A 935 -48.33 35.51 -71.37
N SER A 936 -47.21 35.07 -70.78
CA SER A 936 -46.99 35.15 -69.34
C SER A 936 -46.91 36.59 -68.83
N ALA A 937 -46.24 37.48 -69.58
CA ALA A 937 -46.16 38.90 -69.24
C ALA A 937 -47.54 39.58 -69.35
N ALA A 938 -48.29 39.29 -70.41
CA ALA A 938 -49.66 39.79 -70.60
C ALA A 938 -50.59 39.35 -69.45
N CYS A 939 -50.59 38.07 -69.07
CA CYS A 939 -51.39 37.59 -67.93
C CYS A 939 -50.99 38.23 -66.60
N ARG A 940 -49.68 38.45 -66.35
CA ARG A 940 -49.21 39.13 -65.13
C ARG A 940 -49.64 40.59 -65.08
N MET A 941 -49.57 41.30 -66.20
CA MET A 941 -50.04 42.68 -66.30
C MET A 941 -51.55 42.78 -66.05
N LEU A 942 -52.33 41.86 -66.61
CA LEU A 942 -53.78 41.78 -66.35
C LEU A 942 -54.08 41.48 -64.89
N MET A 943 -53.39 40.51 -64.27
CA MET A 943 -53.56 40.21 -62.84
C MET A 943 -53.24 41.42 -61.95
N ALA A 944 -52.16 42.14 -62.23
CA ALA A 944 -51.81 43.35 -61.47
C ALA A 944 -52.85 44.46 -61.63
N ARG A 945 -53.37 44.67 -62.85
CA ARG A 945 -54.39 45.69 -63.10
C ARG A 945 -55.74 45.34 -62.46
N LEU A 946 -56.14 44.06 -62.52
CA LEU A 946 -57.35 43.56 -61.88
C LEU A 946 -57.26 43.62 -60.35
N ALA A 947 -56.09 43.33 -59.77
CA ALA A 947 -55.87 43.50 -58.34
C ALA A 947 -56.03 44.96 -57.89
N THR A 948 -55.66 45.93 -58.75
CA THR A 948 -55.89 47.36 -58.47
C THR A 948 -57.37 47.76 -58.64
N GLU A 949 -58.11 47.16 -59.57
CA GLU A 949 -59.55 47.43 -59.74
C GLU A 949 -60.43 46.78 -58.65
N LEU A 950 -60.02 45.65 -58.10
CA LEU A 950 -60.67 45.07 -56.93
C LEU A 950 -60.59 45.99 -55.70
N GLU A 951 -59.57 46.85 -55.61
CA GLU A 951 -59.47 47.90 -54.58
C GLU A 951 -60.47 49.05 -54.80
N SER A 952 -60.81 49.42 -56.04
CA SER A 952 -61.79 50.48 -56.33
C SER A 952 -63.25 50.01 -56.21
N ALA A 953 -63.53 48.72 -56.48
CA ALA A 953 -64.88 48.17 -56.45
C ALA A 953 -65.39 47.77 -55.05
N SER A 954 -64.49 47.59 -54.07
CA SER A 954 -64.82 47.16 -52.69
C SER A 954 -65.24 48.31 -51.75
N LEU A 955 -65.57 49.49 -52.30
CA LEU A 955 -66.26 50.57 -51.60
C LEU A 955 -67.66 50.82 -52.21
N PRO A 956 -68.72 50.20 -51.67
CA PRO A 956 -70.05 50.80 -51.72
C PRO A 956 -70.65 51.01 -50.31
N THR A 957 -71.00 52.27 -50.06
CA THR A 957 -72.18 52.78 -49.34
C THR A 957 -73.08 51.78 -48.59
N ASP A 958 -73.33 52.10 -47.32
CA ASP A 958 -74.46 51.67 -46.49
C ASP A 958 -75.76 51.49 -47.31
N GLU A 959 -76.42 50.33 -47.19
CA GLU A 959 -77.84 50.18 -46.81
C GLU A 959 -78.35 48.72 -46.92
N HIS A 960 -79.10 48.34 -45.88
CA HIS A 960 -80.07 47.23 -45.77
C HIS A 960 -79.59 45.78 -45.59
N GLY A 961 -79.87 45.26 -44.39
CA GLY A 961 -79.64 43.87 -44.00
C GLY A 961 -80.82 42.93 -44.26
N PHE A 962 -80.60 41.65 -43.97
CA PHE A 962 -81.61 40.70 -43.47
C PHE A 962 -80.87 39.54 -42.80
N GLY A 963 -81.27 39.20 -41.58
CA GLY A 963 -80.64 38.17 -40.77
C GLY A 963 -80.98 36.73 -41.15
N ARG A 964 -80.18 35.79 -40.64
CA ARG A 964 -80.63 34.46 -40.25
C ARG A 964 -79.72 33.87 -39.18
N GLU A 965 -80.37 33.26 -38.22
CA GLU A 965 -79.89 32.79 -36.93
C GLU A 965 -78.90 31.61 -37.04
N ASP A 966 -77.76 31.72 -36.35
CA ASP A 966 -76.86 30.62 -36.07
C ASP A 966 -77.39 29.79 -34.89
N GLN A 967 -78.03 28.66 -35.19
CA GLN A 967 -78.20 27.57 -34.23
C GLN A 967 -76.96 26.68 -34.25
N ARG A 968 -76.14 26.81 -33.20
CA ARG A 968 -75.09 25.85 -32.86
C ARG A 968 -75.74 24.55 -32.35
N TYR A 969 -75.47 23.43 -33.00
CA TYR A 969 -75.50 22.10 -32.38
C TYR A 969 -74.05 21.60 -32.28
N GLY A 970 -73.68 21.14 -31.09
CA GLY A 970 -72.34 20.70 -30.71
C GLY A 970 -72.04 19.24 -30.97
#